data_AF-A0A7M7HNF0-F1
#
_entry.id   AF-A0A7M7HNF0-F1
#
_cell.length_a   1.000
_cell.length_b   1.000
_cell.length_c   1.000
_cell.angle_alpha   90.00
_cell.angle_beta   90.00
_cell.angle_gamma   90.00
#
_symmetry.space_group_name_H-M   'P 1'
#
loop_
_entity.id
_entity.type
_entity.pdbx_description
1 polymer ?
#
loop_
_entity_poly.entity_id
_entity_poly.type
_entity_poly.pdbx_seq_one_letter_code
_entity_poly.pdbx_strand_id
1 'polypeptide(L)'
;MLLTSIMGNVNATDQVPDNQVWTPPTATFFYGQPKANISCKFLGTPYGVYWMKGSSPATADTLLSLTKGEVSGPKFDDGSLTITEDYSLVFNNVQAGDEGNYICRVSNHNGYLFDNNTDVMVLDPAQVSIFTEPSITGWAGHSVNLQCAFRGTPERVLWNRVQGEAESKSVETVLRYTSGGNEVLGDRRYSWSDNYGLIIRDLRVLDEGNFTCMVSKTGGTEIQNTTVLAVHARAEKPYIQIAQCKSQPEIATNGTTPEPCQYNVTEDKDSFELQCSVIRAKPRVDILWQEESQNLTASQIVTQRGDGAFDVTATISRRTNQSDQFHFRCIASGLAVNGTAERTVIVEIIKPVQGSLSGSLSGGYIFLILLLVVVISAFLIFVVCRGWKYHKTECPRVNYVSVESKQNADSGTRRGFKWIMTRDCVCWVFCCKKKEDRTHESVEIQSLNEEETELGNLREKLKSYRPGKDTGMAGVDIPDSSIHIGLFGAMGAGKSSFINSLHFALKDDYKNVAIEAGNAAGGGQTKFRETVQLTDHIHIVDNRGMKDFSSEQIEKHLMPQIRGERGLDPKEKVKKGTGKQIHCPVFVCNLSQPVGRASTLKFITEFSDKVKGHFGRNVMVAVTHKSKLDGSAEADGSLEEVVRLIIDDGGVPSNSIQTFENYTEDCHAHDAMKSIEYLKFLCTCLEIGEINIKAKKKEKKNF
;
A
#
# COMPACT_ATOMS: atom_id res chain seq x y z
N MET A 1 51.45 11.69 18.22
CA MET A 1 50.35 11.19 17.38
C MET A 1 49.07 11.83 17.87
N LEU A 2 48.42 12.66 17.04
CA LEU A 2 46.96 12.84 16.93
C LEU A 2 46.69 14.08 16.04
N LEU A 3 46.28 13.79 14.80
CA LEU A 3 45.63 14.64 13.79
C LEU A 3 44.17 14.11 13.71
N THR A 4 43.09 14.79 13.35
CA THR A 4 42.80 16.12 12.79
C THR A 4 41.27 16.27 12.78
N SER A 5 40.79 17.50 12.94
CA SER A 5 39.41 17.92 12.67
C SER A 5 39.26 18.55 11.28
N ILE A 6 38.09 18.39 10.65
CA ILE A 6 37.24 19.39 9.93
C ILE A 6 36.54 18.80 8.67
N MET A 7 35.19 18.91 8.68
CA MET A 7 34.14 18.99 7.61
C MET A 7 34.06 17.88 6.53
N GLY A 8 32.89 17.42 6.06
CA GLY A 8 31.49 17.77 6.22
C GLY A 8 30.73 17.34 4.94
N ASN A 9 29.51 16.80 5.06
CA ASN A 9 28.40 17.07 4.13
C ASN A 9 27.07 16.69 4.78
N VAL A 10 26.18 17.69 4.82
CA VAL A 10 24.85 17.77 5.45
C VAL A 10 23.86 18.06 4.33
N ASN A 11 22.69 17.40 4.32
CA ASN A 11 21.43 17.94 3.79
C ASN A 11 20.45 17.90 4.98
N ALA A 12 20.01 19.00 5.61
CA ALA A 12 19.14 20.11 5.17
C ALA A 12 17.72 19.62 4.85
N THR A 13 16.84 19.38 5.84
CA THR A 13 15.90 20.45 6.24
C THR A 13 15.22 20.34 7.62
N ASP A 14 15.48 19.34 8.48
CA ASP A 14 14.71 19.18 9.75
C ASP A 14 15.51 19.07 11.07
N GLN A 15 16.77 19.51 11.11
CA GLN A 15 17.53 19.63 12.37
C GLN A 15 17.80 21.09 12.73
N VAL A 16 17.32 21.51 13.91
CA VAL A 16 17.68 22.80 14.53
C VAL A 16 19.14 22.72 14.96
N PRO A 17 20.03 23.59 14.44
CA PRO A 17 21.45 23.55 14.80
C PRO A 17 21.70 23.71 16.30
N ASP A 18 22.82 23.16 16.78
CA ASP A 18 23.30 23.40 18.15
C ASP A 18 23.35 24.91 18.42
N ASN A 19 22.87 25.33 19.60
CA ASN A 19 22.80 26.75 20.00
C ASN A 19 21.87 27.62 19.12
N GLN A 20 20.83 27.04 18.53
CA GLN A 20 19.76 27.78 17.86
C GLN A 20 18.38 27.34 18.36
N VAL A 21 17.41 28.21 18.12
CA VAL A 21 15.99 27.96 18.38
C VAL A 21 15.26 28.06 17.05
N TRP A 22 14.34 27.14 16.82
CA TRP A 22 13.45 27.16 15.68
C TRP A 22 12.02 27.41 16.12
N THR A 23 11.41 28.38 15.47
CA THR A 23 9.99 28.69 15.53
C THR A 23 9.50 28.87 14.07
N PRO A 24 8.23 28.61 13.77
CA PRO A 24 7.71 28.89 12.43
C PRO A 24 7.84 30.39 12.13
N PRO A 25 8.22 30.79 10.91
CA PRO A 25 8.43 32.21 10.58
C PRO A 25 7.11 33.01 10.65
N THR A 26 5.99 32.36 10.30
CA THR A 26 4.65 32.93 10.39
C THR A 26 3.69 31.93 11.00
N ALA A 27 2.68 32.42 11.71
CA ALA A 27 1.57 31.62 12.21
C ALA A 27 0.26 32.38 11.96
N THR A 28 -0.75 31.68 11.45
CA THR A 28 -2.06 32.27 11.18
C THR A 28 -3.10 31.66 12.10
N PHE A 29 -3.75 32.50 12.91
CA PHE A 29 -4.79 32.10 13.86
C PHE A 29 -6.12 32.76 13.52
N PHE A 30 -7.21 32.24 14.07
CA PHE A 30 -8.54 32.83 13.90
C PHE A 30 -9.05 33.49 15.18
N TYR A 31 -9.66 34.67 15.06
CA TYR A 31 -10.33 35.33 16.18
C TYR A 31 -11.34 34.38 16.86
N GLY A 32 -11.25 34.22 18.19
CA GLY A 32 -12.10 33.33 18.98
C GLY A 32 -11.73 31.84 18.91
N GLN A 33 -10.60 31.48 18.30
CA GLN A 33 -10.12 30.10 18.27
C GLN A 33 -9.82 29.63 19.71
N PRO A 34 -10.40 28.50 20.19
CA PRO A 34 -10.33 28.13 21.61
C PRO A 34 -8.90 27.78 22.05
N LYS A 35 -8.10 27.18 21.16
CA LYS A 35 -6.67 26.92 21.36
C LYS A 35 -5.88 27.09 20.06
N ALA A 36 -4.75 27.78 20.12
CA ALA A 36 -3.75 27.86 19.04
C ALA A 36 -2.34 27.73 19.63
N ASN A 37 -1.33 27.35 18.84
CA ASN A 37 0.03 27.21 19.36
C ASN A 37 1.12 27.70 18.39
N ILE A 38 2.27 28.05 18.97
CA ILE A 38 3.52 28.33 18.25
C ILE A 38 4.57 27.36 18.79
N SER A 39 5.12 26.53 17.92
CA SER A 39 6.13 25.56 18.32
C SER A 39 7.49 26.22 18.57
N CYS A 40 8.16 25.85 19.66
CA CYS A 40 9.55 26.24 19.91
C CYS A 40 10.42 24.99 20.06
N LYS A 41 11.35 24.79 19.11
CA LYS A 41 12.24 23.63 19.05
C LYS A 41 13.68 24.08 19.21
N PHE A 42 14.47 23.36 19.99
CA PHE A 42 15.90 23.60 20.17
C PHE A 42 16.57 22.30 20.62
N LEU A 43 17.90 22.21 20.49
CA LEU A 43 18.64 21.03 20.88
C LEU A 43 19.07 21.08 22.36
N GLY A 44 18.84 19.98 23.08
CA GLY A 44 19.22 19.81 24.49
C GLY A 44 18.14 20.23 25.49
N THR A 45 18.44 20.10 26.78
CA THR A 45 17.55 20.52 27.87
C THR A 45 17.80 21.99 28.23
N PRO A 46 16.76 22.85 28.24
CA PRO A 46 16.93 24.26 28.55
C PRO A 46 17.10 24.46 30.07
N TYR A 47 17.84 25.50 30.45
CA TYR A 47 17.83 26.03 31.81
C TYR A 47 16.60 26.92 32.05
N GLY A 48 16.14 27.62 31.01
CA GLY A 48 14.89 28.38 31.03
C GLY A 48 14.39 28.71 29.63
N VAL A 49 13.08 28.90 29.50
CA VAL A 49 12.41 29.29 28.24
C VAL A 49 11.55 30.52 28.49
N TYR A 50 11.64 31.52 27.64
CA TYR A 50 10.97 32.80 27.76
C TYR A 50 10.24 33.11 26.46
N TRP A 51 8.94 33.35 26.55
CA TRP A 51 8.15 33.85 25.42
C TRP A 51 7.89 35.34 25.62
N MET A 52 8.24 36.13 24.60
CA MET A 52 8.13 37.57 24.63
C MET A 52 7.38 38.08 23.40
N LYS A 53 6.76 39.26 23.48
CA LYS A 53 6.11 39.94 22.35
C LYS A 53 6.81 41.25 22.04
N GLY A 54 7.24 41.41 20.80
CA GLY A 54 7.95 42.63 20.34
C GLY A 54 8.96 42.32 19.24
N SER A 55 9.54 43.38 18.67
CA SER A 55 10.43 43.26 17.50
C SER A 55 11.86 42.80 17.83
N SER A 56 12.29 42.89 19.10
CA SER A 56 13.61 42.45 19.54
C SER A 56 13.62 42.00 21.00
N PRO A 57 14.52 41.07 21.41
CA PRO A 57 14.61 40.62 22.80
C PRO A 57 14.98 41.70 23.82
N ALA A 58 15.49 42.86 23.39
CA ALA A 58 15.87 43.97 24.27
C ALA A 58 14.69 44.88 24.63
N THR A 59 13.66 44.91 23.78
CA THR A 59 12.51 45.81 23.90
C THR A 59 11.17 45.06 23.98
N ALA A 60 11.20 43.73 23.91
CA ALA A 60 10.01 42.90 23.94
C ALA A 60 9.48 42.68 25.37
N ASP A 61 8.16 42.68 25.50
CA ASP A 61 7.49 42.41 26.77
C ASP A 61 7.52 40.91 27.05
N THR A 62 7.99 40.51 28.23
CA THR A 62 7.98 39.11 28.64
C THR A 62 6.56 38.68 29.00
N LEU A 63 6.02 37.73 28.26
CA LEU A 63 4.65 37.23 28.45
C LEU A 63 4.60 36.13 29.51
N LEU A 64 5.50 35.16 29.38
CA LEU A 64 5.67 34.07 30.33
C LEU A 64 7.07 33.45 30.25
N SER A 65 7.52 32.92 31.38
CA SER A 65 8.83 32.33 31.59
C SER A 65 8.70 30.99 32.30
N LEU A 66 9.39 29.98 31.79
CA LEU A 66 9.58 28.69 32.42
C LEU A 66 11.01 28.64 32.97
N THR A 67 11.15 28.59 34.30
CA THR A 67 12.46 28.40 34.96
C THR A 67 12.32 27.40 36.08
N LYS A 68 13.30 26.50 36.22
CA LYS A 68 13.29 25.43 37.25
C LYS A 68 12.00 24.58 37.27
N GLY A 69 11.36 24.41 36.11
CA GLY A 69 10.11 23.63 35.97
C GLY A 69 8.83 24.37 36.35
N GLU A 70 8.89 25.64 36.73
CA GLU A 70 7.73 26.46 37.06
C GLU A 70 7.50 27.55 36.00
N VAL A 71 6.24 27.70 35.56
CA VAL A 71 5.81 28.74 34.62
C VAL A 71 5.27 29.93 35.42
N SER A 72 5.71 31.13 35.05
CA SER A 72 5.25 32.40 35.63
C SER A 72 5.17 33.49 34.58
N GLY A 73 4.34 34.51 34.79
CA GLY A 73 4.29 35.70 33.93
C GLY A 73 2.89 36.26 33.75
N PRO A 74 2.77 37.52 33.31
CA PRO A 74 1.49 38.24 33.29
C PRO A 74 0.42 37.55 32.44
N LYS A 75 0.81 36.88 31.35
CA LYS A 75 -0.11 36.16 30.47
C LYS A 75 -0.38 34.72 30.87
N PHE A 76 0.42 34.18 31.77
CA PHE A 76 0.12 32.91 32.44
C PHE A 76 -0.85 33.13 33.59
N ASP A 77 -0.66 34.20 34.37
CA ASP A 77 -1.47 34.54 35.54
C ASP A 77 -2.92 34.91 35.17
N ASP A 78 -3.13 35.56 34.02
CA ASP A 78 -4.47 35.85 33.47
C ASP A 78 -5.08 34.66 32.71
N GLY A 79 -4.34 33.56 32.56
CA GLY A 79 -4.75 32.33 31.89
C GLY A 79 -4.86 32.42 30.37
N SER A 80 -4.51 33.56 29.76
CA SER A 80 -4.65 33.75 28.31
C SER A 80 -3.61 32.96 27.51
N LEU A 81 -2.43 32.69 28.09
CA LEU A 81 -1.37 31.90 27.47
C LEU A 81 -0.86 30.79 28.41
N THR A 82 -0.39 29.69 27.83
CA THR A 82 0.24 28.56 28.54
C THR A 82 1.45 28.02 27.78
N ILE A 83 2.33 27.28 28.48
CA ILE A 83 3.48 26.59 27.88
C ILE A 83 3.25 25.08 27.99
N THR A 84 3.47 24.35 26.89
CA THR A 84 3.38 22.89 26.85
C THR A 84 4.68 22.20 27.28
N GLU A 85 4.63 20.87 27.43
CA GLU A 85 5.81 20.07 27.84
C GLU A 85 6.97 20.15 26.82
N ASP A 86 6.68 20.41 25.55
CA ASP A 86 7.65 20.65 24.48
C ASP A 86 8.05 22.14 24.35
N TYR A 87 7.76 22.96 25.36
CA TYR A 87 8.11 24.39 25.45
C TYR A 87 7.42 25.33 24.44
N SER A 88 6.44 24.81 23.71
CA SER A 88 5.63 25.55 22.75
C SER A 88 4.64 26.50 23.45
N LEU A 89 4.38 27.66 22.84
CA LEU A 89 3.40 28.63 23.36
C LEU A 89 2.00 28.24 22.94
N VAL A 90 1.03 28.29 23.85
CA VAL A 90 -0.38 28.02 23.59
C VAL A 90 -1.22 29.22 23.97
N PHE A 91 -2.05 29.68 23.03
CA PHE A 91 -3.06 30.70 23.20
C PHE A 91 -4.37 30.07 23.64
N ASN A 92 -4.95 30.56 24.73
CA ASN A 92 -6.27 30.17 25.20
C ASN A 92 -7.26 31.25 24.78
N ASN A 93 -8.12 30.93 23.80
CA ASN A 93 -9.11 31.84 23.21
C ASN A 93 -8.49 33.07 22.50
N VAL A 94 -7.98 32.86 21.28
CA VAL A 94 -7.26 33.85 20.46
C VAL A 94 -8.08 35.14 20.28
N GLN A 95 -7.46 36.28 20.55
CA GLN A 95 -8.02 37.63 20.39
C GLN A 95 -7.34 38.40 19.25
N ALA A 96 -7.99 39.43 18.71
CA ALA A 96 -7.40 40.27 17.66
C ALA A 96 -6.11 40.96 18.12
N GLY A 97 -6.02 41.29 19.42
CA GLY A 97 -4.82 41.85 20.03
C GLY A 97 -3.65 40.86 20.14
N ASP A 98 -3.85 39.58 19.82
CA ASP A 98 -2.78 38.58 19.80
C ASP A 98 -1.93 38.67 18.53
N GLU A 99 -2.34 39.45 17.52
CA GLU A 99 -1.54 39.74 16.33
C GLU A 99 -0.19 40.40 16.70
N GLY A 100 0.88 40.00 16.01
CA GLY A 100 2.21 40.60 16.15
C GLY A 100 3.35 39.58 16.26
N ASN A 101 4.55 40.09 16.53
CA ASN A 101 5.78 39.28 16.55
C ASN A 101 6.05 38.68 17.94
N TYR A 102 6.18 37.35 17.99
CA TYR A 102 6.50 36.59 19.20
C TYR A 102 7.90 36.03 19.11
N ILE A 103 8.63 36.07 20.22
CA ILE A 103 10.02 35.61 20.32
C ILE A 103 10.07 34.45 21.31
N CYS A 104 10.54 33.28 20.87
CA CYS A 104 10.95 32.21 21.78
C CYS A 104 12.42 32.40 22.11
N ARG A 105 12.76 32.63 23.38
CA ARG A 105 14.13 32.73 23.87
C ARG A 105 14.44 31.61 24.84
N VAL A 106 15.53 30.89 24.59
CA VAL A 106 15.93 29.71 25.35
C VAL A 106 17.31 29.96 25.96
N SER A 107 17.44 29.64 27.24
CA SER A 107 18.71 29.65 27.97
C SER A 107 19.24 28.23 28.13
N ASN A 108 20.53 28.01 27.86
CA ASN A 108 21.18 26.74 28.16
C ASN A 108 21.87 26.74 29.54
N HIS A 109 22.36 25.57 29.97
CA HIS A 109 23.02 25.37 31.27
C HIS A 109 24.30 26.21 31.47
N ASN A 110 24.86 26.75 30.39
CA ASN A 110 26.05 27.60 30.40
C ASN A 110 25.70 29.10 30.39
N GLY A 111 24.41 29.45 30.46
CA GLY A 111 23.92 30.83 30.48
C GLY A 111 23.86 31.52 29.11
N TYR A 112 24.09 30.80 28.01
CA TYR A 112 23.88 31.35 26.66
C TYR A 112 22.40 31.44 26.34
N LEU A 113 22.03 32.47 25.59
CA LEU A 113 20.66 32.76 25.19
C LEU A 113 20.56 32.71 23.66
N PHE A 114 19.56 31.98 23.19
CA PHE A 114 19.24 31.81 21.78
C PHE A 114 17.78 32.20 21.57
N ASP A 115 17.47 32.85 20.46
CA ASP A 115 16.11 33.25 20.16
C ASP A 115 15.78 33.18 18.68
N ASN A 116 14.49 33.01 18.41
CA ASN A 116 13.91 33.08 17.08
C ASN A 116 12.47 33.63 17.19
N ASN A 117 11.94 34.16 16.10
CA ASN A 117 10.65 34.83 16.09
C ASN A 117 9.62 34.20 15.15
N THR A 118 8.36 34.50 15.46
CA THR A 118 7.19 34.11 14.68
C THR A 118 6.30 35.33 14.51
N ASP A 119 5.96 35.67 13.28
CA ASP A 119 4.96 36.69 13.00
C ASP A 119 3.55 36.06 13.03
N VAL A 120 2.73 36.46 14.01
CA VAL A 120 1.39 35.95 14.18
C VAL A 120 0.39 36.89 13.51
N MET A 121 -0.35 36.37 12.55
CA MET A 121 -1.51 37.01 11.95
C MET A 121 -2.79 36.45 12.58
N VAL A 122 -3.66 37.32 13.09
CA VAL A 122 -4.98 36.90 13.59
C VAL A 122 -6.04 37.33 12.59
N LEU A 123 -6.52 36.37 11.81
CA LEU A 123 -7.60 36.60 10.87
C LEU A 123 -8.93 36.66 11.63
N ASP A 124 -9.75 37.66 11.33
CA ASP A 124 -11.14 37.69 11.80
C ASP A 124 -12.07 37.15 10.70
N PRO A 125 -12.67 35.96 10.88
CA PRO A 125 -13.68 35.43 9.96
C PRO A 125 -14.99 36.25 9.92
N ALA A 126 -15.08 37.39 10.62
CA ALA A 126 -16.09 38.41 10.34
C ALA A 126 -15.80 39.19 9.03
N GLN A 127 -14.57 39.17 8.52
CA GLN A 127 -14.13 39.87 7.30
C GLN A 127 -14.18 38.99 6.02
N VAL A 128 -14.18 37.65 6.15
CA VAL A 128 -14.20 36.71 5.00
C VAL A 128 -15.17 35.56 5.28
N SER A 129 -16.17 35.38 4.43
CA SER A 129 -17.39 34.66 4.78
C SER A 129 -17.37 33.14 4.52
N ILE A 130 -16.50 32.63 3.64
CA ILE A 130 -16.31 31.21 3.30
C ILE A 130 -14.84 30.94 2.91
N PHE A 131 -14.26 29.85 3.41
CA PHE A 131 -12.90 29.42 3.16
C PHE A 131 -12.88 28.04 2.48
N THR A 132 -12.14 27.96 1.38
CA THR A 132 -11.79 26.73 0.65
C THR A 132 -10.32 26.87 0.26
N GLU A 133 -9.57 25.76 0.20
CA GLU A 133 -8.21 25.78 -0.35
C GLU A 133 -8.30 26.15 -1.85
N PRO A 134 -7.54 27.13 -2.37
CA PRO A 134 -7.64 27.55 -3.78
C PRO A 134 -7.22 26.46 -4.77
N SER A 135 -6.27 25.61 -4.39
CA SER A 135 -5.78 24.51 -5.24
C SER A 135 -5.40 23.30 -4.41
N ILE A 136 -5.87 22.12 -4.80
CA ILE A 136 -5.52 20.84 -4.17
C ILE A 136 -5.03 19.89 -5.25
N THR A 137 -3.95 19.16 -4.96
CA THR A 137 -3.44 18.10 -5.84
C THR A 137 -3.60 16.75 -5.14
N GLY A 138 -4.31 15.83 -5.77
CA GLY A 138 -4.50 14.45 -5.28
C GLY A 138 -3.78 13.41 -6.13
N TRP A 139 -3.70 12.18 -5.63
CA TRP A 139 -3.16 11.03 -6.37
C TRP A 139 -4.28 10.10 -6.82
N ALA A 140 -4.20 9.61 -8.04
CA ALA A 140 -5.16 8.66 -8.59
C ALA A 140 -5.23 7.39 -7.71
N GLY A 141 -6.44 6.85 -7.54
CA GLY A 141 -6.74 5.72 -6.64
C GLY A 141 -6.82 6.09 -5.15
N HIS A 142 -6.44 7.31 -4.76
CA HIS A 142 -6.51 7.78 -3.37
C HIS A 142 -7.76 8.64 -3.14
N SER A 143 -8.03 9.03 -1.90
CA SER A 143 -9.13 9.95 -1.57
C SER A 143 -8.61 11.36 -1.32
N VAL A 144 -9.41 12.37 -1.66
CA VAL A 144 -9.10 13.79 -1.41
C VAL A 144 -10.28 14.48 -0.72
N ASN A 145 -9.99 15.41 0.19
CA ASN A 145 -11.00 16.20 0.90
C ASN A 145 -10.89 17.68 0.50
N LEU A 146 -11.90 18.19 -0.19
CA LEU A 146 -12.03 19.60 -0.50
C LEU A 146 -12.75 20.28 0.66
N GLN A 147 -12.02 21.09 1.42
CA GLN A 147 -12.53 21.74 2.62
C GLN A 147 -13.50 22.88 2.26
N CYS A 148 -14.57 23.03 3.05
CA CYS A 148 -15.46 24.18 2.97
C CYS A 148 -15.86 24.66 4.37
N ALA A 149 -15.19 25.70 4.86
CA ALA A 149 -15.41 26.25 6.20
C ALA A 149 -16.07 27.63 6.11
N PHE A 150 -17.05 27.91 6.98
CA PHE A 150 -17.74 29.19 7.03
C PHE A 150 -18.29 29.45 8.44
N ARG A 151 -18.51 30.73 8.78
CA ARG A 151 -19.16 31.11 10.06
C ARG A 151 -20.67 31.21 9.95
N GLY A 152 -21.38 30.73 10.95
CA GLY A 152 -22.84 30.81 11.06
C GLY A 152 -23.53 29.49 10.73
N THR A 153 -24.87 29.45 10.89
CA THR A 153 -25.65 28.24 10.59
C THR A 153 -26.04 28.27 9.11
N PRO A 154 -25.67 27.25 8.32
CA PRO A 154 -26.09 27.17 6.92
C PRO A 154 -27.57 26.81 6.84
N GLU A 155 -28.32 27.51 6.01
CA GLU A 155 -29.63 27.04 5.53
C GLU A 155 -29.45 26.00 4.41
N ARG A 156 -28.41 26.19 3.59
CA ARG A 156 -28.10 25.34 2.44
C ARG A 156 -26.59 25.33 2.18
N VAL A 157 -26.05 24.16 1.82
CA VAL A 157 -24.68 24.02 1.29
C VAL A 157 -24.72 23.19 0.02
N LEU A 158 -24.08 23.66 -1.04
CA LEU A 158 -23.97 22.98 -2.32
C LEU A 158 -22.50 22.84 -2.69
N TRP A 159 -22.12 21.66 -3.16
CA TRP A 159 -20.90 21.48 -3.93
C TRP A 159 -21.27 21.35 -5.39
N ASN A 160 -20.70 22.23 -6.21
CA ASN A 160 -20.91 22.24 -7.65
C ASN A 160 -19.61 21.91 -8.37
N ARG A 161 -19.64 20.94 -9.27
CA ARG A 161 -18.56 20.66 -10.21
C ARG A 161 -18.78 21.46 -11.48
N VAL A 162 -17.80 22.25 -11.87
CA VAL A 162 -17.84 23.05 -13.11
C VAL A 162 -17.01 22.33 -14.16
N GLN A 163 -17.64 21.94 -15.27
CA GLN A 163 -17.00 21.24 -16.40
C GLN A 163 -17.22 22.03 -17.70
N GLY A 164 -16.31 21.90 -18.66
CA GLY A 164 -16.42 22.51 -20.00
C GLY A 164 -15.58 23.77 -20.23
N GLU A 165 -15.46 24.15 -21.50
CA GLU A 165 -14.69 25.33 -21.94
C GLU A 165 -15.44 26.65 -21.67
N ALA A 166 -14.76 27.78 -21.81
CA ALA A 166 -15.27 29.10 -21.41
C ALA A 166 -16.66 29.46 -21.98
N GLU A 167 -17.00 28.93 -23.16
CA GLU A 167 -18.25 29.19 -23.87
C GLU A 167 -19.37 28.19 -23.57
N SER A 168 -19.08 27.06 -22.90
CA SER A 168 -20.07 26.03 -22.55
C SER A 168 -19.73 25.37 -21.20
N LYS A 169 -19.90 26.12 -20.11
CA LYS A 169 -19.72 25.62 -18.74
C LYS A 169 -20.98 24.88 -18.28
N SER A 170 -20.88 23.57 -18.08
CA SER A 170 -21.87 22.82 -17.33
C SER A 170 -21.57 22.90 -15.83
N VAL A 171 -22.59 23.20 -15.04
CA VAL A 171 -22.50 23.20 -13.57
C VAL A 171 -23.35 22.06 -13.06
N GLU A 172 -22.71 21.07 -12.45
CA GLU A 172 -23.35 19.90 -11.88
C GLU A 172 -23.29 19.98 -10.36
N THR A 173 -24.44 19.97 -9.68
CA THR A 173 -24.47 19.88 -8.21
C THR A 173 -24.20 18.44 -7.78
N VAL A 174 -23.09 18.23 -7.08
CA VAL A 174 -22.62 16.90 -6.68
C VAL A 174 -23.01 16.53 -5.25
N LEU A 175 -23.09 17.52 -4.35
CA LEU A 175 -23.59 17.35 -3.00
C LEU A 175 -24.58 18.47 -2.65
N ARG A 176 -25.60 18.13 -1.86
CA ARG A 176 -26.60 19.09 -1.38
C ARG A 176 -26.92 18.87 0.10
N TYR A 177 -26.85 19.94 0.87
CA TYR A 177 -27.29 20.02 2.26
C TYR A 177 -28.45 20.99 2.36
N THR A 178 -29.52 20.57 3.05
CA THR A 178 -30.69 21.40 3.37
C THR A 178 -31.24 21.03 4.76
N SER A 179 -32.31 21.69 5.21
CA SER A 179 -33.05 21.29 6.42
C SER A 179 -33.58 19.85 6.40
N GLY A 180 -33.69 19.22 5.21
CA GLY A 180 -34.07 17.82 5.04
C GLY A 180 -32.93 16.81 5.22
N GLY A 181 -31.70 17.26 5.44
CA GLY A 181 -30.51 16.42 5.62
C GLY A 181 -29.48 16.54 4.48
N ASN A 182 -28.51 15.62 4.51
CA ASN A 182 -27.40 15.56 3.57
C ASN A 182 -27.73 14.61 2.41
N GLU A 183 -27.57 15.09 1.18
CA GLU A 183 -27.79 14.32 -0.05
C GLU A 183 -26.52 14.29 -0.91
N VAL A 184 -26.27 13.15 -1.54
CA VAL A 184 -25.23 12.95 -2.56
C VAL A 184 -25.94 12.80 -3.90
N LEU A 185 -25.70 13.73 -4.82
CA LEU A 185 -26.41 13.83 -6.11
C LEU A 185 -25.54 13.42 -7.30
N GLY A 186 -24.21 13.55 -7.16
CA GLY A 186 -23.24 13.20 -8.19
C GLY A 186 -22.78 11.74 -8.12
N ASP A 187 -21.53 11.52 -8.50
CA ASP A 187 -20.88 10.20 -8.45
C ASP A 187 -20.97 9.58 -7.04
N ARG A 188 -21.24 8.27 -6.98
CA ARG A 188 -21.25 7.43 -5.76
C ARG A 188 -19.94 7.47 -4.97
N ARG A 189 -18.84 7.95 -5.57
CA ARG A 189 -17.55 8.18 -4.90
C ARG A 189 -17.52 9.46 -4.05
N TYR A 190 -18.49 10.36 -4.23
CA TYR A 190 -18.58 11.59 -3.47
C TYR A 190 -19.23 11.35 -2.11
N SER A 191 -18.73 12.01 -1.08
CA SER A 191 -19.28 11.95 0.27
C SER A 191 -19.05 13.24 1.03
N TRP A 192 -19.85 13.46 2.07
CA TRP A 192 -19.72 14.60 2.96
C TRP A 192 -18.61 14.37 3.98
N SER A 193 -17.81 15.41 4.25
CA SER A 193 -16.99 15.54 5.45
C SER A 193 -17.79 16.17 6.59
N ASP A 194 -17.40 15.94 7.84
CA ASP A 194 -18.05 16.48 9.05
C ASP A 194 -18.16 18.02 9.07
N ASN A 195 -17.32 18.71 8.30
CA ASN A 195 -17.32 20.17 8.16
C ASN A 195 -17.86 20.64 6.80
N TYR A 196 -18.88 19.99 6.23
CA TYR A 196 -19.46 20.33 4.92
C TYR A 196 -18.48 20.27 3.73
N GLY A 197 -17.33 19.61 3.91
CA GLY A 197 -16.35 19.37 2.84
C GLY A 197 -16.82 18.30 1.86
N LEU A 198 -16.28 18.31 0.64
CA LEU A 198 -16.49 17.29 -0.38
C LEU A 198 -15.33 16.31 -0.37
N ILE A 199 -15.62 15.06 -0.03
CA ILE A 199 -14.67 13.94 -0.13
C ILE A 199 -14.90 13.23 -1.45
N ILE A 200 -13.85 13.11 -2.27
CA ILE A 200 -13.83 12.34 -3.50
C ILE A 200 -12.98 11.09 -3.27
N ARG A 201 -13.61 9.91 -3.26
CA ARG A 201 -12.95 8.60 -3.12
C ARG A 201 -12.47 8.08 -4.47
N ASP A 202 -11.48 7.18 -4.48
CA ASP A 202 -10.96 6.54 -5.70
C ASP A 202 -10.72 7.58 -6.80
N LEU A 203 -9.88 8.58 -6.52
CA LEU A 203 -9.68 9.73 -7.37
C LEU A 203 -9.19 9.30 -8.76
N ARG A 204 -9.76 9.88 -9.82
CA ARG A 204 -9.41 9.59 -11.21
C ARG A 204 -8.83 10.82 -11.86
N VAL A 205 -7.97 10.64 -12.86
CA VAL A 205 -7.42 11.79 -13.61
C VAL A 205 -8.53 12.60 -14.31
N LEU A 206 -9.64 11.95 -14.68
CA LEU A 206 -10.84 12.62 -15.19
C LEU A 206 -11.64 13.43 -14.16
N ASP A 207 -11.31 13.34 -12.86
CA ASP A 207 -11.95 14.17 -11.83
C ASP A 207 -11.35 15.57 -11.74
N GLU A 208 -10.24 15.84 -12.45
CA GLU A 208 -9.64 17.18 -12.57
C GLU A 208 -10.71 18.21 -12.96
N GLY A 209 -10.66 19.36 -12.30
CA GLY A 209 -11.62 20.43 -12.55
C GLY A 209 -11.85 21.35 -11.36
N ASN A 210 -12.83 22.22 -11.52
CA ASN A 210 -13.15 23.25 -10.54
C ASN A 210 -14.36 22.82 -9.71
N PHE A 211 -14.22 22.85 -8.40
CA PHE A 211 -15.27 22.53 -7.45
C PHE A 211 -15.59 23.77 -6.63
N THR A 212 -16.84 24.23 -6.69
CA THR A 212 -17.31 25.43 -5.98
C THR A 212 -18.16 25.01 -4.80
N CYS A 213 -17.74 25.41 -3.60
CA CYS A 213 -18.60 25.34 -2.42
C CYS A 213 -19.45 26.61 -2.34
N MET A 214 -20.76 26.45 -2.25
CA MET A 214 -21.74 27.53 -2.15
C MET A 214 -22.57 27.34 -0.89
N VAL A 215 -22.65 28.36 -0.05
CA VAL A 215 -23.32 28.33 1.26
C VAL A 215 -24.34 29.46 1.31
N SER A 216 -25.58 29.13 1.65
CA SER A 216 -26.63 30.10 1.92
C SER A 216 -26.89 30.11 3.43
N LYS A 217 -26.76 31.27 4.08
CA LYS A 217 -26.93 31.43 5.53
C LYS A 217 -28.37 31.82 5.88
N THR A 218 -28.80 31.47 7.09
CA THR A 218 -30.06 31.93 7.69
C THR A 218 -30.05 33.48 7.76
N GLY A 219 -30.78 34.14 6.86
CA GLY A 219 -30.72 35.59 6.64
C GLY A 219 -30.57 36.02 5.18
N GLY A 220 -30.42 35.07 4.25
CA GLY A 220 -30.45 35.32 2.80
C GLY A 220 -29.10 35.66 2.16
N THR A 221 -28.01 35.70 2.95
CA THR A 221 -26.66 35.90 2.40
C THR A 221 -26.14 34.61 1.78
N GLU A 222 -25.77 34.68 0.50
CA GLU A 222 -25.13 33.60 -0.24
C GLU A 222 -23.66 33.91 -0.48
N ILE A 223 -22.81 32.90 -0.25
CA ILE A 223 -21.36 33.01 -0.34
C ILE A 223 -20.82 31.78 -1.03
N GLN A 224 -19.77 31.95 -1.84
CA GLN A 224 -19.17 30.85 -2.57
C GLN A 224 -17.66 31.02 -2.73
N ASN A 225 -16.94 29.92 -2.80
CA ASN A 225 -15.53 29.90 -3.16
C ASN A 225 -15.21 28.62 -3.96
N THR A 226 -14.16 28.68 -4.77
CA THR A 226 -13.82 27.61 -5.73
C THR A 226 -12.43 27.04 -5.46
N THR A 227 -12.35 25.71 -5.47
CA THR A 227 -11.11 24.95 -5.39
C THR A 227 -10.81 24.31 -6.74
N VAL A 228 -9.57 24.46 -7.22
CA VAL A 228 -9.06 23.76 -8.41
C VAL A 228 -8.45 22.43 -7.98
N LEU A 229 -8.97 21.32 -8.51
CA LEU A 229 -8.46 19.97 -8.25
C LEU A 229 -7.57 19.50 -9.41
N ALA A 230 -6.30 19.24 -9.12
CA ALA A 230 -5.36 18.57 -10.00
C ALA A 230 -5.15 17.11 -9.55
N VAL A 231 -4.89 16.19 -10.48
CA VAL A 231 -4.73 14.76 -10.16
C VAL A 231 -3.46 14.21 -10.80
N HIS A 232 -2.57 13.68 -9.97
CA HIS A 232 -1.39 12.94 -10.40
C HIS A 232 -1.67 11.44 -10.48
N ALA A 233 -1.00 10.73 -11.38
CA ALA A 233 -1.08 9.27 -11.50
C ALA A 233 0.33 8.69 -11.70
N ARG A 234 0.60 7.60 -10.97
CA ARG A 234 1.85 6.85 -11.13
C ARG A 234 1.84 6.10 -12.46
N ALA A 235 2.97 6.10 -13.14
CA ALA A 235 3.17 5.29 -14.33
C ALA A 235 3.06 3.79 -13.97
N GLU A 236 2.68 2.97 -14.94
CA GLU A 236 2.55 1.53 -14.75
C GLU A 236 3.92 0.88 -14.49
N LYS A 237 3.99 -0.08 -13.58
CA LYS A 237 5.23 -0.82 -13.32
C LYS A 237 5.36 -2.02 -14.28
N PRO A 238 6.56 -2.33 -14.79
CA PRO A 238 7.79 -1.53 -14.67
C PRO A 238 7.68 -0.20 -15.43
N TYR A 239 8.21 0.86 -14.83
CA TYR A 239 8.06 2.22 -15.36
C TYR A 239 8.58 2.38 -16.79
N ILE A 240 9.67 1.70 -17.12
CA ILE A 240 10.25 1.70 -18.47
C ILE A 240 9.96 0.36 -19.16
N GLN A 241 9.23 0.44 -20.27
CA GLN A 241 8.95 -0.70 -21.14
C GLN A 241 9.72 -0.54 -22.45
N ILE A 242 10.64 -1.45 -22.73
CA ILE A 242 11.36 -1.52 -24.01
C ILE A 242 10.69 -2.59 -24.87
N ALA A 243 10.17 -2.18 -26.04
CA ALA A 243 9.33 -3.06 -26.86
C ALA A 243 10.05 -4.35 -27.32
N GLN A 244 11.36 -4.25 -27.52
CA GLN A 244 12.25 -5.31 -27.96
C GLN A 244 12.62 -6.31 -26.83
N CYS A 245 12.31 -5.98 -25.56
CA CYS A 245 12.72 -6.76 -24.39
C CYS A 245 11.55 -7.47 -23.66
N LYS A 246 10.38 -7.59 -24.27
CA LYS A 246 9.12 -8.08 -23.66
C LYS A 246 9.13 -9.53 -23.12
N SER A 247 10.21 -10.30 -23.26
CA SER A 247 10.29 -11.72 -22.90
C SER A 247 11.24 -12.08 -21.75
N GLN A 248 11.84 -11.11 -21.04
CA GLN A 248 12.60 -11.37 -19.80
C GLN A 248 11.77 -10.93 -18.58
N PRO A 249 11.24 -11.86 -17.77
CA PRO A 249 10.51 -11.50 -16.55
C PRO A 249 11.46 -10.88 -15.53
N GLU A 250 11.05 -9.75 -14.95
CA GLU A 250 11.78 -9.08 -13.88
C GLU A 250 11.68 -9.91 -12.60
N ILE A 251 12.79 -10.50 -12.17
CA ILE A 251 12.95 -10.92 -10.78
C ILE A 251 13.26 -9.63 -10.01
N ALA A 252 12.25 -9.07 -9.34
CA ALA A 252 12.44 -7.93 -8.46
C ALA A 252 13.31 -8.35 -7.26
N THR A 253 14.62 -8.14 -7.35
CA THR A 253 15.52 -8.18 -6.21
C THR A 253 15.59 -6.79 -5.58
N ASN A 254 15.31 -6.74 -4.27
CA ASN A 254 15.42 -5.58 -3.41
C ASN A 254 16.60 -4.65 -3.79
N GLY A 255 16.29 -3.47 -4.33
CA GLY A 255 17.23 -2.35 -4.44
C GLY A 255 18.40 -2.51 -5.42
N THR A 256 18.33 -3.39 -6.42
CA THR A 256 19.36 -3.53 -7.46
C THR A 256 18.90 -2.97 -8.81
N THR A 257 19.82 -2.33 -9.54
CA THR A 257 19.60 -1.83 -10.91
C THR A 257 18.98 -2.91 -11.80
N PRO A 258 17.97 -2.61 -12.64
CA PRO A 258 17.34 -3.60 -13.52
C PRO A 258 18.40 -4.31 -14.37
N GLU A 259 18.33 -5.64 -14.46
CA GLU A 259 19.26 -6.38 -15.34
C GLU A 259 19.14 -5.86 -16.78
N PRO A 260 20.28 -5.62 -17.46
CA PRO A 260 20.27 -5.13 -18.83
C PRO A 260 19.64 -6.17 -19.74
N CYS A 261 18.67 -5.75 -20.56
CA CYS A 261 18.06 -6.67 -21.51
C CYS A 261 18.92 -6.81 -22.77
N GLN A 262 18.97 -8.03 -23.31
CA GLN A 262 19.71 -8.32 -24.54
C GLN A 262 18.77 -8.35 -25.74
N TYR A 263 19.17 -7.67 -26.81
CA TYR A 263 18.43 -7.63 -28.08
C TYR A 263 19.36 -7.99 -29.24
N ASN A 264 19.07 -9.11 -29.90
CA ASN A 264 19.91 -9.62 -30.97
C ASN A 264 19.36 -9.18 -32.33
N VAL A 265 20.21 -8.56 -33.14
CA VAL A 265 19.90 -8.10 -34.49
C VAL A 265 20.76 -8.87 -35.48
N THR A 266 20.14 -9.44 -36.50
CA THR A 266 20.85 -10.14 -37.57
C THR A 266 21.45 -9.14 -38.56
N GLU A 267 22.67 -9.40 -39.06
CA GLU A 267 23.41 -8.49 -39.96
C GLU A 267 22.71 -8.25 -41.31
N ASP A 268 21.73 -9.07 -41.69
CA ASP A 268 20.91 -8.88 -42.91
C ASP A 268 20.02 -7.63 -42.84
N LYS A 269 19.83 -7.04 -41.66
CA LYS A 269 19.13 -5.76 -41.49
C LYS A 269 20.13 -4.60 -41.56
N ASP A 270 19.89 -3.62 -42.42
CA ASP A 270 20.71 -2.40 -42.52
C ASP A 270 20.61 -1.49 -41.28
N SER A 271 19.49 -1.54 -40.57
CA SER A 271 19.23 -0.74 -39.37
C SER A 271 18.30 -1.44 -38.38
N PHE A 272 18.33 -0.98 -37.13
CA PHE A 272 17.41 -1.39 -36.07
C PHE A 272 16.84 -0.17 -35.33
N GLU A 273 15.66 -0.35 -34.74
CA GLU A 273 14.98 0.66 -33.93
C GLU A 273 14.76 0.15 -32.51
N LEU A 274 14.90 1.06 -31.54
CA LEU A 274 14.60 0.82 -30.13
C LEU A 274 13.49 1.76 -29.69
N GLN A 275 12.48 1.21 -29.00
CA GLN A 275 11.33 1.95 -28.53
C GLN A 275 11.22 1.81 -27.01
N CYS A 276 11.33 2.94 -26.32
CA CYS A 276 11.18 3.03 -24.87
C CYS A 276 9.88 3.79 -24.58
N SER A 277 8.98 3.15 -23.84
CA SER A 277 7.68 3.72 -23.48
C SER A 277 7.46 3.75 -21.98
N VAL A 278 6.89 4.85 -21.49
CA VAL A 278 6.32 4.99 -20.15
C VAL A 278 4.83 5.18 -20.33
N ILE A 279 4.03 4.29 -19.74
CA ILE A 279 2.58 4.28 -19.91
C ILE A 279 1.86 4.75 -18.64
N ARG A 280 0.71 5.40 -18.81
CA ARG A 280 -0.20 5.88 -17.76
C ARG A 280 0.44 6.91 -16.80
N ALA A 281 1.28 7.79 -17.32
CA ALA A 281 1.98 8.81 -16.52
C ALA A 281 1.20 10.13 -16.42
N LYS A 282 1.05 10.67 -15.21
CA LYS A 282 0.50 12.02 -14.97
C LYS A 282 1.18 12.66 -13.73
N PRO A 283 1.83 13.83 -13.85
CA PRO A 283 2.06 14.62 -15.07
C PRO A 283 2.91 13.89 -16.10
N ARG A 284 2.99 14.42 -17.33
CA ARG A 284 3.83 13.89 -18.39
C ARG A 284 5.28 13.73 -17.91
N VAL A 285 5.93 12.65 -18.31
CA VAL A 285 7.35 12.37 -18.07
C VAL A 285 8.21 12.73 -19.29
N ASP A 286 9.48 12.97 -19.05
CA ASP A 286 10.49 13.18 -20.09
C ASP A 286 11.33 11.92 -20.27
N ILE A 287 11.48 11.48 -21.52
CA ILE A 287 12.27 10.28 -21.87
C ILE A 287 13.51 10.68 -22.66
N LEU A 288 14.68 10.31 -22.14
CA LEU A 288 15.98 10.56 -22.75
C LEU A 288 16.65 9.23 -23.11
N TRP A 289 17.19 9.15 -24.32
CA TRP A 289 18.08 8.07 -24.73
C TRP A 289 19.53 8.51 -24.59
N GLN A 290 20.37 7.63 -24.06
CA GLN A 290 21.79 7.86 -23.87
C GLN A 290 22.59 6.67 -24.41
N GLU A 291 23.69 6.96 -25.11
CA GLU A 291 24.68 5.98 -25.55
C GLU A 291 26.02 6.38 -24.92
N GLU A 292 26.59 5.47 -24.13
CA GLU A 292 27.72 5.77 -23.23
C GLU A 292 27.43 6.96 -22.28
N SER A 293 27.89 8.15 -22.63
CA SER A 293 27.67 9.41 -21.90
C SER A 293 27.01 10.51 -22.75
N GLN A 294 26.68 10.22 -24.01
CA GLN A 294 26.10 11.21 -24.94
C GLN A 294 24.59 11.04 -25.06
N ASN A 295 23.89 12.17 -25.02
CA ASN A 295 22.45 12.22 -25.22
C ASN A 295 22.12 12.05 -26.70
N LEU A 296 21.20 11.15 -27.00
CA LEU A 296 20.74 10.89 -28.35
C LEU A 296 19.49 11.70 -28.67
N THR A 297 19.39 12.15 -29.91
CA THR A 297 18.15 12.72 -30.44
C THR A 297 17.17 11.59 -30.72
N ALA A 298 16.07 11.56 -29.96
CA ALA A 298 15.00 10.58 -30.11
C ALA A 298 13.74 11.23 -30.67
N SER A 299 12.99 10.47 -31.46
CA SER A 299 11.64 10.86 -31.86
C SER A 299 10.68 10.56 -30.72
N GLN A 300 10.10 11.59 -30.09
CA GLN A 300 9.14 11.44 -29.00
C GLN A 300 7.71 11.56 -29.49
N ILE A 301 6.86 10.63 -29.08
CA ILE A 301 5.42 10.62 -29.31
C ILE A 301 4.74 10.62 -27.95
N VAL A 302 3.79 11.54 -27.76
CA VAL A 302 2.99 11.66 -26.55
C VAL A 302 1.54 11.45 -26.94
N THR A 303 0.89 10.44 -26.37
CA THR A 303 -0.53 10.18 -26.56
C THR A 303 -1.25 10.34 -25.24
N GLN A 304 -2.28 11.19 -25.23
CA GLN A 304 -3.18 11.29 -24.08
C GLN A 304 -4.22 10.17 -24.17
N ARG A 305 -4.36 9.41 -23.08
CA ARG A 305 -5.33 8.33 -22.96
C ARG A 305 -6.72 8.87 -22.63
N GLY A 306 -7.74 8.04 -22.84
CA GLY A 306 -9.12 8.37 -22.50
C GLY A 306 -9.37 8.58 -21.00
N ASP A 307 -8.47 8.11 -20.13
CA ASP A 307 -8.49 8.38 -18.69
C ASP A 307 -7.82 9.71 -18.32
N GLY A 308 -7.20 10.42 -19.27
CA GLY A 308 -6.50 11.69 -19.08
C GLY A 308 -5.01 11.57 -18.72
N ALA A 309 -4.47 10.36 -18.52
CA ALA A 309 -3.04 10.12 -18.34
C ALA A 309 -2.29 10.11 -19.69
N PHE A 310 -0.96 10.18 -19.67
CA PHE A 310 -0.14 10.21 -20.88
C PHE A 310 0.66 8.91 -21.04
N ASP A 311 0.70 8.42 -22.28
CA ASP A 311 1.69 7.45 -22.72
C ASP A 311 2.76 8.19 -23.53
N VAL A 312 4.01 8.07 -23.11
CA VAL A 312 5.16 8.73 -23.74
C VAL A 312 6.05 7.65 -24.31
N THR A 313 6.37 7.73 -25.61
CA THR A 313 7.27 6.80 -26.29
C THR A 313 8.39 7.57 -26.97
N ALA A 314 9.63 7.14 -26.75
CA ALA A 314 10.81 7.68 -27.42
C ALA A 314 11.49 6.59 -28.27
N THR A 315 11.67 6.89 -29.55
CA THR A 315 12.24 5.97 -30.54
C THR A 315 13.58 6.47 -31.05
N ILE A 316 14.58 5.58 -31.11
CA ILE A 316 15.87 5.81 -31.76
C ILE A 316 16.12 4.77 -32.85
N SER A 317 16.87 5.14 -33.88
CA SER A 317 17.26 4.26 -35.00
C SER A 317 18.76 4.28 -35.21
N ARG A 318 19.39 3.12 -35.40
CA ARG A 318 20.83 2.97 -35.63
C ARG A 318 21.14 2.01 -36.76
N ARG A 319 22.27 2.21 -37.44
CA ARG A 319 22.75 1.34 -38.53
C ARG A 319 23.58 0.20 -37.96
N THR A 320 23.37 -1.02 -38.46
CA THR A 320 24.04 -2.23 -37.96
C THR A 320 25.54 -2.28 -38.29
N ASN A 321 25.97 -1.59 -39.34
CA ASN A 321 27.37 -1.59 -39.79
C ASN A 321 28.31 -0.69 -38.97
N GLN A 322 27.83 -0.04 -37.91
CA GLN A 322 28.62 0.90 -37.11
C GLN A 322 29.40 0.23 -35.98
N SER A 323 28.86 -0.84 -35.39
CA SER A 323 29.46 -1.58 -34.28
C SER A 323 28.89 -3.00 -34.22
N ASP A 324 29.67 -3.95 -33.72
CA ASP A 324 29.21 -5.32 -33.46
C ASP A 324 28.33 -5.40 -32.19
N GLN A 325 28.45 -4.42 -31.28
CA GLN A 325 27.67 -4.34 -30.05
C GLN A 325 27.37 -2.87 -29.67
N PHE A 326 26.16 -2.59 -29.19
CA PHE A 326 25.74 -1.26 -28.74
C PHE A 326 25.17 -1.29 -27.31
N HIS A 327 25.37 -0.20 -26.57
CA HIS A 327 24.88 -0.03 -25.21
C HIS A 327 24.03 1.23 -25.12
N PHE A 328 22.72 1.06 -25.00
CA PHE A 328 21.78 2.17 -24.86
C PHE A 328 21.14 2.17 -23.49
N ARG A 329 20.95 3.36 -22.93
CA ARG A 329 20.23 3.60 -21.70
C ARG A 329 19.02 4.47 -22.00
N CYS A 330 17.84 3.99 -21.65
CA CYS A 330 16.63 4.80 -21.61
C CYS A 330 16.45 5.34 -20.19
N ILE A 331 16.28 6.65 -20.05
CA ILE A 331 16.08 7.34 -18.78
C ILE A 331 14.73 8.06 -18.86
N ALA A 332 13.83 7.77 -17.93
CA ALA A 332 12.58 8.49 -17.75
C ALA A 332 12.65 9.33 -16.47
N SER A 333 12.39 10.63 -16.56
CA SER A 333 12.36 11.53 -15.41
C SER A 333 10.97 12.15 -15.22
N GLY A 334 10.56 12.29 -13.96
CA GLY A 334 9.31 12.94 -13.58
C GLY A 334 8.66 12.35 -12.33
N LEU A 335 7.65 13.06 -11.82
CA LEU A 335 6.91 12.67 -10.61
C LEU A 335 6.20 11.32 -10.77
N ALA A 336 5.69 11.01 -11.96
CA ALA A 336 4.94 9.78 -12.23
C ALA A 336 5.80 8.50 -12.08
N VAL A 337 7.13 8.60 -12.25
CA VAL A 337 8.09 7.49 -12.10
C VAL A 337 8.91 7.56 -10.81
N ASN A 338 8.52 8.43 -9.87
CA ASN A 338 9.19 8.63 -8.58
C ASN A 338 10.60 9.23 -8.68
N GLY A 339 10.75 10.26 -9.53
CA GLY A 339 12.02 10.97 -9.71
C GLY A 339 12.66 10.59 -11.02
N THR A 340 13.39 9.47 -11.03
CA THR A 340 14.08 8.97 -12.23
C THR A 340 14.02 7.44 -12.26
N ALA A 341 13.66 6.89 -13.43
CA ALA A 341 13.78 5.48 -13.75
C ALA A 341 14.75 5.31 -14.92
N GLU A 342 15.54 4.25 -14.94
CA GLU A 342 16.43 3.95 -16.06
C GLU A 342 16.41 2.46 -16.41
N ARG A 343 16.62 2.16 -17.69
CA ARG A 343 16.78 0.79 -18.19
C ARG A 343 17.83 0.74 -19.29
N THR A 344 18.72 -0.24 -19.18
CA THR A 344 19.79 -0.48 -20.17
C THR A 344 19.40 -1.61 -21.11
N VAL A 345 19.70 -1.43 -22.40
CA VAL A 345 19.58 -2.44 -23.45
C VAL A 345 20.92 -2.61 -24.16
N ILE A 346 21.33 -3.87 -24.29
CA ILE A 346 22.55 -4.28 -25.01
C ILE A 346 22.11 -4.89 -26.33
N VAL A 347 22.57 -4.33 -27.44
CA VAL A 347 22.26 -4.80 -28.77
C VAL A 347 23.46 -5.54 -29.35
N GLU A 348 23.29 -6.79 -29.74
CA GLU A 348 24.35 -7.61 -30.36
C GLU A 348 24.03 -7.89 -31.83
N ILE A 349 25.00 -7.65 -32.72
CA ILE A 349 24.89 -7.92 -34.15
C ILE A 349 25.38 -9.33 -34.46
N ILE A 350 24.46 -10.22 -34.85
CA ILE A 350 24.78 -11.60 -35.21
C ILE A 350 25.15 -11.68 -36.69
N LYS A 351 26.41 -12.01 -36.96
CA LYS A 351 26.93 -12.27 -38.32
C LYS A 351 26.45 -13.64 -38.82
N PRO A 352 25.95 -13.77 -40.05
CA PRO A 352 25.48 -15.05 -40.58
C PRO A 352 26.66 -16.03 -40.69
N VAL A 353 26.49 -17.22 -40.14
CA VAL A 353 27.43 -18.32 -40.32
C VAL A 353 27.43 -18.70 -41.81
N GLN A 354 28.50 -18.35 -42.53
CA GLN A 354 28.74 -18.91 -43.85
C GLN A 354 28.98 -20.42 -43.70
N GLY A 355 27.93 -21.20 -43.86
CA GLY A 355 28.02 -22.65 -44.00
C GLY A 355 28.79 -23.00 -45.25
N SER A 356 30.10 -23.15 -45.15
CA SER A 356 30.93 -23.81 -46.15
C SER A 356 30.65 -25.32 -46.11
N LEU A 357 29.51 -25.74 -46.64
CA LEU A 357 29.27 -27.15 -46.98
C LEU A 357 29.99 -27.47 -48.30
N SER A 358 31.33 -27.51 -48.28
CA SER A 358 32.12 -28.23 -49.26
C SER A 358 32.16 -29.71 -48.87
N GLY A 359 31.01 -30.38 -48.99
CA GLY A 359 30.86 -31.82 -48.80
C GLY A 359 30.37 -32.45 -50.10
N SER A 360 31.31 -32.86 -50.95
CA SER A 360 31.06 -33.65 -52.16
C SER A 360 30.32 -34.95 -51.80
N LEU A 361 29.00 -34.97 -51.98
CA LEU A 361 28.21 -36.20 -51.99
C LEU A 361 28.11 -36.67 -53.44
N SER A 362 28.88 -37.72 -53.74
CA SER A 362 28.89 -38.38 -55.04
C SER A 362 27.50 -38.88 -55.43
N GLY A 363 27.07 -38.56 -56.65
CA GLY A 363 25.77 -38.89 -57.23
C GLY A 363 25.43 -40.39 -57.34
N GLY A 364 26.22 -41.28 -56.75
CA GLY A 364 25.94 -42.72 -56.69
C GLY A 364 24.90 -43.10 -55.63
N TYR A 365 24.84 -42.37 -54.50
CA TYR A 365 23.92 -42.72 -53.41
C TYR A 365 22.46 -42.45 -53.75
N ILE A 366 22.19 -41.36 -54.47
CA ILE A 366 20.84 -41.00 -54.91
C ILE A 366 20.33 -42.01 -55.96
N PHE A 367 21.23 -42.50 -56.83
CA PHE A 367 20.89 -43.50 -57.85
C PHE A 367 20.59 -44.88 -57.24
N LEU A 368 21.32 -45.28 -56.20
CA LEU A 368 21.07 -46.52 -55.44
C LEU A 368 19.72 -46.49 -54.70
N ILE A 369 19.36 -45.34 -54.11
CA ILE A 369 18.06 -45.19 -53.42
C ILE A 369 16.90 -45.21 -54.43
N LEU A 370 17.06 -44.56 -55.60
CA LEU A 370 16.04 -44.59 -56.67
C LEU A 370 15.84 -46.01 -57.24
N LEU A 371 16.91 -46.78 -57.42
CA LEU A 371 16.83 -48.18 -57.87
C LEU A 371 16.09 -49.06 -56.86
N LEU A 372 16.34 -48.87 -55.57
CA LEU A 372 15.67 -49.61 -54.50
C LEU A 372 14.16 -49.34 -54.44
N VAL A 373 13.74 -48.10 -54.68
CA VAL A 373 12.32 -47.70 -54.73
C VAL A 373 11.60 -48.29 -55.96
N VAL A 374 12.29 -48.39 -57.10
CA VAL A 374 11.72 -49.00 -58.32
C VAL A 374 11.54 -50.52 -58.14
N VAL A 375 12.49 -51.20 -57.49
CA VAL A 375 12.39 -52.65 -57.24
C VAL A 375 11.27 -52.97 -56.23
N ILE A 376 11.12 -52.16 -55.18
CA ILE A 376 10.07 -52.36 -54.17
C ILE A 376 8.68 -52.08 -54.75
N SER A 377 8.52 -51.06 -55.60
CA SER A 377 7.24 -50.75 -56.25
C SER A 377 6.83 -51.82 -57.28
N ALA A 378 7.78 -52.40 -58.02
CA ALA A 378 7.51 -53.53 -58.91
C ALA A 378 7.07 -54.79 -58.15
N PHE A 379 7.65 -55.06 -56.97
CA PHE A 379 7.29 -56.20 -56.13
C PHE A 379 5.88 -56.08 -55.52
N LEU A 380 5.50 -54.88 -55.08
CA LEU A 380 4.15 -54.62 -54.56
C LEU A 380 3.06 -54.76 -55.63
N ILE A 381 3.33 -54.33 -56.87
CA ILE A 381 2.40 -54.50 -58.00
C ILE A 381 2.21 -56.00 -58.32
N PHE A 382 3.27 -56.81 -58.23
CA PHE A 382 3.19 -58.26 -58.45
C PHE A 382 2.33 -58.99 -57.40
N VAL A 383 2.36 -58.55 -56.14
CA VAL A 383 1.56 -59.14 -55.05
C VAL A 383 0.08 -58.77 -55.18
N VAL A 384 -0.25 -57.53 -55.55
CA VAL A 384 -1.64 -57.07 -55.74
C VAL A 384 -2.28 -57.72 -56.97
N CYS A 385 -1.53 -57.97 -58.05
CA CYS A 385 -2.04 -58.64 -59.25
C CYS A 385 -2.33 -60.14 -59.07
N ARG A 386 -1.90 -60.79 -57.98
CA ARG A 386 -2.24 -62.21 -57.69
C ARG A 386 -3.42 -62.40 -56.73
N GLY A 387 -3.90 -61.35 -56.07
CA GLY A 387 -5.00 -61.44 -55.08
C GLY A 387 -6.41 -61.25 -55.63
N TRP A 388 -6.58 -60.79 -56.87
CA TRP A 388 -7.89 -60.46 -57.45
C TRP A 388 -8.38 -61.51 -58.45
N LYS A 389 -8.78 -62.67 -57.93
CA LYS A 389 -9.66 -63.59 -58.65
C LYS A 389 -10.37 -64.49 -57.64
N TYR A 390 -11.43 -64.00 -56.99
CA TYR A 390 -12.62 -64.81 -56.68
C TYR A 390 -13.73 -63.98 -56.00
N HIS A 391 -14.94 -64.22 -56.51
CA HIS A 391 -16.28 -63.90 -56.01
C HIS A 391 -16.95 -62.54 -56.30
N LYS A 392 -18.12 -62.71 -56.93
CA LYS A 392 -19.14 -61.80 -57.46
C LYS A 392 -20.47 -62.17 -56.79
N THR A 393 -21.46 -61.27 -56.88
CA THR A 393 -22.93 -61.39 -56.63
C THR A 393 -23.39 -61.08 -55.20
N GLU A 394 -24.51 -60.41 -54.89
CA GLU A 394 -25.57 -59.67 -55.62
C GLU A 394 -26.40 -58.88 -54.57
N CYS A 395 -27.07 -57.78 -54.96
CA CYS A 395 -27.97 -56.95 -54.12
C CYS A 395 -29.44 -57.43 -54.16
N PRO A 396 -30.28 -57.04 -53.18
CA PRO A 396 -31.44 -56.18 -53.51
C PRO A 396 -31.72 -55.08 -52.44
N ARG A 397 -32.04 -53.80 -52.70
CA ARG A 397 -33.04 -53.09 -53.55
C ARG A 397 -34.12 -52.40 -52.65
N VAL A 398 -34.44 -51.12 -52.97
CA VAL A 398 -35.73 -50.37 -52.79
C VAL A 398 -35.97 -49.60 -51.46
N ASN A 399 -36.41 -48.33 -51.35
CA ASN A 399 -36.78 -47.23 -52.30
C ASN A 399 -36.68 -45.84 -51.62
N TYR A 400 -36.57 -44.82 -52.48
CA TYR A 400 -36.69 -43.37 -52.23
C TYR A 400 -38.10 -42.92 -51.80
N VAL A 401 -38.21 -41.83 -51.01
CA VAL A 401 -39.05 -40.63 -51.26
C VAL A 401 -38.53 -39.44 -50.43
N SER A 402 -38.51 -38.27 -51.06
CA SER A 402 -38.21 -36.90 -50.56
C SER A 402 -39.35 -36.27 -49.76
N VAL A 403 -39.09 -35.49 -48.69
CA VAL A 403 -39.89 -34.31 -48.32
C VAL A 403 -39.04 -33.27 -47.57
N GLU A 404 -39.33 -32.02 -47.90
CA GLU A 404 -38.76 -30.74 -47.51
C GLU A 404 -39.15 -30.24 -46.09
N SER A 405 -38.33 -29.33 -45.58
CA SER A 405 -38.70 -28.15 -44.78
C SER A 405 -38.71 -28.17 -43.23
N LYS A 406 -38.04 -27.12 -42.73
CA LYS A 406 -38.35 -26.23 -41.59
C LYS A 406 -38.04 -26.63 -40.13
N GLN A 407 -36.99 -25.93 -39.65
CA GLN A 407 -36.96 -24.97 -38.53
C GLN A 407 -36.76 -25.43 -37.07
N ASN A 408 -35.89 -24.62 -36.44
CA ASN A 408 -35.68 -24.32 -35.01
C ASN A 408 -34.71 -25.27 -34.27
N ALA A 409 -33.48 -24.82 -33.98
CA ALA A 409 -33.07 -23.98 -32.83
C ALA A 409 -33.30 -24.74 -31.50
N ASP A 410 -32.34 -24.98 -30.61
CA ASP A 410 -31.03 -24.39 -30.36
C ASP A 410 -30.08 -25.44 -29.76
N SER A 411 -28.80 -25.30 -30.09
CA SER A 411 -27.63 -25.97 -29.51
C SER A 411 -27.52 -25.62 -28.01
N GLY A 412 -27.24 -26.53 -27.06
CA GLY A 412 -26.06 -27.40 -27.02
C GLY A 412 -24.79 -26.53 -26.95
N THR A 413 -23.85 -26.68 -26.03
CA THR A 413 -23.09 -27.92 -25.87
C THR A 413 -22.14 -27.78 -24.68
N ARG A 414 -22.33 -28.63 -23.66
CA ARG A 414 -21.24 -29.16 -22.81
C ARG A 414 -20.44 -30.20 -23.58
N ARG A 415 -19.22 -30.46 -23.09
CA ARG A 415 -18.32 -31.62 -23.29
C ARG A 415 -17.18 -31.30 -24.26
N GLY A 416 -15.93 -31.67 -24.00
CA GLY A 416 -15.44 -32.83 -23.25
C GLY A 416 -14.62 -33.68 -24.22
N PHE A 417 -13.35 -33.87 -23.89
CA PHE A 417 -12.27 -34.48 -24.69
C PHE A 417 -12.57 -35.87 -25.27
N LYS A 418 -12.01 -36.17 -26.46
CA LYS A 418 -11.37 -37.47 -26.75
C LYS A 418 -10.44 -37.40 -27.97
N TRP A 419 -9.24 -37.95 -27.83
CA TRP A 419 -8.22 -38.11 -28.86
C TRP A 419 -8.51 -39.31 -29.77
N ILE A 420 -8.33 -39.15 -31.08
CA ILE A 420 -8.11 -40.24 -32.06
C ILE A 420 -7.02 -39.76 -33.03
N MET A 421 -5.92 -40.51 -33.11
CA MET A 421 -4.82 -40.31 -34.05
C MET A 421 -5.14 -40.98 -35.39
N THR A 422 -4.87 -40.32 -36.51
CA THR A 422 -4.78 -40.95 -37.84
C THR A 422 -3.52 -40.48 -38.56
N ARG A 423 -2.87 -41.44 -39.23
CA ARG A 423 -1.66 -41.28 -40.07
C ARG A 423 -2.01 -40.68 -41.43
N ASP A 424 -1.08 -39.85 -41.89
CA ASP A 424 -0.77 -39.49 -43.29
C ASP A 424 -1.49 -38.27 -43.93
N CYS A 425 -0.63 -37.28 -44.23
CA CYS A 425 -0.69 -36.20 -45.23
C CYS A 425 -1.42 -34.87 -44.94
N VAL A 426 -0.58 -33.83 -44.92
CA VAL A 426 -0.88 -32.41 -45.02
C VAL A 426 -1.13 -32.04 -46.49
N CYS A 427 -2.25 -31.37 -46.78
CA CYS A 427 -2.39 -30.52 -47.96
C CYS A 427 -3.07 -29.20 -47.56
N TRP A 428 -2.42 -28.10 -47.93
CA TRP A 428 -2.91 -26.74 -47.79
C TRP A 428 -3.99 -26.46 -48.83
N VAL A 429 -5.14 -25.94 -48.38
CA VAL A 429 -6.06 -25.17 -49.22
C VAL A 429 -6.32 -23.86 -48.49
N PHE A 430 -5.88 -22.76 -49.12
CA PHE A 430 -6.19 -21.40 -48.72
C PHE A 430 -7.70 -21.17 -48.80
N CYS A 431 -8.30 -20.66 -47.72
CA CYS A 431 -9.53 -19.88 -47.82
C CYS A 431 -9.48 -18.74 -46.80
N CYS A 432 -9.34 -17.52 -47.30
CA CYS A 432 -9.46 -16.28 -46.55
C CYS A 432 -10.84 -16.20 -45.88
N LYS A 433 -10.85 -15.92 -44.57
CA LYS A 433 -12.00 -15.26 -43.94
C LYS A 433 -11.54 -14.21 -42.94
N LYS A 434 -12.08 -13.02 -43.16
CA LYS A 434 -11.85 -11.72 -42.52
C LYS A 434 -11.84 -11.83 -40.99
N LYS A 435 -10.77 -11.36 -40.36
CA LYS A 435 -10.60 -11.26 -38.90
C LYS A 435 -11.21 -9.93 -38.45
N GLU A 436 -12.26 -10.01 -37.65
CA GLU A 436 -12.83 -8.89 -36.91
C GLU A 436 -12.16 -8.91 -35.53
N ASP A 437 -11.48 -7.82 -35.19
CA ASP A 437 -10.62 -7.73 -34.02
C ASP A 437 -11.41 -7.87 -32.71
N ARG A 438 -11.11 -8.92 -31.95
CA ARG A 438 -11.26 -8.94 -30.49
C ARG A 438 -9.87 -8.96 -29.88
N THR A 439 -9.45 -7.81 -29.41
CA THR A 439 -8.24 -7.63 -28.60
C THR A 439 -8.51 -8.02 -27.16
N HIS A 440 -7.75 -9.02 -26.69
CA HIS A 440 -7.25 -9.27 -25.33
C HIS A 440 -7.93 -8.57 -24.14
N GLU A 441 -8.75 -9.33 -23.41
CA GLU A 441 -9.25 -9.06 -22.04
C GLU A 441 -9.08 -10.32 -21.17
N SER A 442 -7.97 -11.03 -21.31
CA SER A 442 -7.80 -12.37 -20.68
C SER A 442 -6.67 -12.49 -19.67
N VAL A 443 -5.88 -11.42 -19.45
CA VAL A 443 -4.73 -11.47 -18.52
C VAL A 443 -5.06 -10.84 -17.16
N GLU A 444 -5.75 -9.69 -17.12
CA GLU A 444 -6.19 -9.06 -15.84
C GLU A 444 -7.27 -9.86 -15.10
N ILE A 445 -8.16 -10.55 -15.81
CA ILE A 445 -9.22 -11.36 -15.21
C ILE A 445 -8.65 -12.61 -14.50
N GLN A 446 -7.49 -13.12 -14.92
CA GLN A 446 -6.91 -14.31 -14.31
C GLN A 446 -6.29 -14.02 -12.94
N SER A 447 -5.49 -12.96 -12.79
CA SER A 447 -4.84 -12.63 -11.52
C SER A 447 -5.83 -12.21 -10.44
N LEU A 448 -6.83 -11.39 -10.77
CA LEU A 448 -7.89 -10.99 -9.83
C LEU A 448 -8.77 -12.18 -9.41
N ASN A 449 -8.99 -13.15 -10.29
CA ASN A 449 -9.77 -14.36 -9.95
C ASN A 449 -8.98 -15.34 -9.06
N GLU A 450 -7.65 -15.41 -9.20
CA GLU A 450 -6.81 -16.28 -8.38
C GLU A 450 -6.77 -15.82 -6.91
N GLU A 451 -6.58 -14.52 -6.68
CA GLU A 451 -6.56 -13.93 -5.33
C GLU A 451 -7.92 -14.05 -4.63
N GLU A 452 -9.02 -13.74 -5.30
CA GLU A 452 -10.36 -13.93 -4.73
C GLU A 452 -10.68 -15.39 -4.42
N THR A 453 -10.20 -16.31 -5.26
CA THR A 453 -10.33 -17.75 -5.01
C THR A 453 -9.52 -18.17 -3.78
N GLU A 454 -8.29 -17.68 -3.62
CA GLU A 454 -7.46 -17.93 -2.44
C GLU A 454 -8.12 -17.37 -1.17
N LEU A 455 -8.60 -16.12 -1.21
CA LEU A 455 -9.30 -15.48 -0.10
C LEU A 455 -10.53 -16.29 0.32
N GLY A 456 -11.37 -16.69 -0.64
CA GLY A 456 -12.52 -17.55 -0.39
C GLY A 456 -12.16 -18.86 0.29
N ASN A 457 -11.11 -19.54 -0.20
CA ASN A 457 -10.61 -20.79 0.37
C ASN A 457 -10.10 -20.60 1.81
N LEU A 458 -9.39 -19.51 2.10
CA LEU A 458 -8.89 -19.20 3.45
C LEU A 458 -10.03 -18.88 4.42
N ARG A 459 -11.03 -18.10 3.99
CA ARG A 459 -12.24 -17.80 4.80
C ARG A 459 -12.97 -19.08 5.18
N GLU A 460 -13.19 -19.98 4.21
CA GLU A 460 -13.86 -21.26 4.49
C GLU A 460 -13.03 -22.19 5.38
N LYS A 461 -11.70 -22.25 5.17
CA LYS A 461 -10.78 -23.00 6.05
C LYS A 461 -10.87 -22.51 7.50
N LEU A 462 -10.88 -21.20 7.73
CA LEU A 462 -10.91 -20.62 9.08
C LEU A 462 -12.29 -20.70 9.73
N LYS A 463 -13.39 -20.62 8.97
CA LYS A 463 -14.75 -20.84 9.49
C LYS A 463 -14.99 -22.30 9.89
N SER A 464 -14.48 -23.23 9.08
CA SER A 464 -14.60 -24.68 9.32
C SER A 464 -13.56 -25.22 10.30
N TYR A 465 -12.59 -24.40 10.71
CA TYR A 465 -11.50 -24.80 11.60
C TYR A 465 -11.99 -25.47 12.89
N ARG A 466 -11.35 -26.59 13.22
CA ARG A 466 -11.54 -27.39 14.43
C ARG A 466 -10.16 -27.69 15.04
N PRO A 467 -9.91 -27.21 16.28
CA PRO A 467 -8.61 -27.39 16.91
C PRO A 467 -8.21 -28.87 17.01
N GLY A 468 -6.97 -29.18 16.61
CA GLY A 468 -6.40 -30.52 16.65
C GLY A 468 -6.79 -31.44 15.49
N LYS A 469 -7.59 -30.98 14.50
CA LYS A 469 -7.90 -31.75 13.28
C LYS A 469 -7.24 -31.20 12.03
N ASP A 470 -7.24 -29.88 11.86
CA ASP A 470 -6.95 -29.25 10.55
C ASP A 470 -5.47 -28.88 10.33
N THR A 471 -4.64 -28.91 11.37
CA THR A 471 -3.20 -28.53 11.31
C THR A 471 -2.26 -29.75 11.20
N GLY A 472 -2.80 -30.95 11.01
CA GLY A 472 -2.03 -32.21 11.09
C GLY A 472 -1.64 -32.63 12.52
N MET A 473 -2.20 -31.98 13.55
CA MET A 473 -2.01 -32.30 14.97
C MET A 473 -3.11 -33.23 15.53
N ALA A 474 -3.53 -34.23 14.75
CA ALA A 474 -4.57 -35.20 15.12
C ALA A 474 -4.30 -35.84 16.50
N GLY A 475 -5.28 -35.77 17.40
CA GLY A 475 -5.24 -36.42 18.73
C GLY A 475 -4.75 -35.54 19.89
N VAL A 476 -4.58 -34.23 19.70
CA VAL A 476 -4.39 -33.29 20.81
C VAL A 476 -5.75 -32.88 21.37
N ASP A 477 -6.09 -33.38 22.55
CA ASP A 477 -7.29 -32.96 23.29
C ASP A 477 -7.12 -31.50 23.78
N ILE A 478 -8.00 -30.58 23.38
CA ILE A 478 -7.86 -29.14 23.68
C ILE A 478 -8.94 -28.79 24.71
N PRO A 479 -8.56 -28.35 25.94
CA PRO A 479 -9.47 -28.27 27.09
C PRO A 479 -10.77 -27.49 26.85
N ASP A 480 -10.70 -26.40 26.09
CA ASP A 480 -11.84 -25.53 25.78
C ASP A 480 -12.35 -25.69 24.34
N SER A 481 -11.77 -26.62 23.57
CA SER A 481 -12.00 -26.74 22.12
C SER A 481 -11.84 -25.42 21.35
N SER A 482 -11.11 -24.45 21.89
CA SER A 482 -10.85 -23.14 21.27
C SER A 482 -9.40 -22.72 21.46
N ILE A 483 -8.83 -22.08 20.44
CA ILE A 483 -7.51 -21.43 20.53
C ILE A 483 -7.69 -19.97 20.95
N HIS A 484 -6.87 -19.53 21.91
CA HIS A 484 -6.89 -18.18 22.47
C HIS A 484 -5.61 -17.47 22.04
N ILE A 485 -5.76 -16.41 21.24
CA ILE A 485 -4.66 -15.58 20.74
C ILE A 485 -4.61 -14.33 21.61
N GLY A 486 -3.51 -14.15 22.34
CA GLY A 486 -3.35 -13.00 23.24
C GLY A 486 -2.61 -11.87 22.55
N LEU A 487 -3.25 -10.71 22.42
CA LEU A 487 -2.64 -9.51 21.87
C LEU A 487 -2.09 -8.63 22.99
N PHE A 488 -0.81 -8.29 22.89
CA PHE A 488 -0.06 -7.48 23.86
C PHE A 488 0.62 -6.29 23.17
N GLY A 489 0.78 -5.15 23.82
CA GLY A 489 1.46 -3.99 23.21
C GLY A 489 1.07 -2.66 23.86
N ALA A 490 1.75 -1.56 23.53
CA ALA A 490 1.52 -0.24 24.14
C ALA A 490 0.07 0.24 24.00
N MET A 491 -0.37 1.17 24.85
CA MET A 491 -1.55 1.98 24.52
C MET A 491 -1.30 2.74 23.22
N GLY A 492 -2.27 2.72 22.32
CA GLY A 492 -2.13 3.33 21.00
C GLY A 492 -1.54 2.43 19.93
N ALA A 493 -0.91 1.28 20.25
CA ALA A 493 -0.17 0.40 19.31
C ALA A 493 -0.99 -0.23 18.16
N GLY A 494 -2.24 0.17 17.95
CA GLY A 494 -3.09 -0.32 16.88
C GLY A 494 -3.75 -1.67 17.16
N LYS A 495 -3.73 -2.18 18.40
CA LYS A 495 -4.34 -3.48 18.77
C LYS A 495 -5.82 -3.58 18.41
N SER A 496 -6.63 -2.60 18.79
CA SER A 496 -8.07 -2.62 18.52
C SER A 496 -8.36 -2.54 17.02
N SER A 497 -7.63 -1.70 16.28
CA SER A 497 -7.73 -1.60 14.82
C SER A 497 -7.26 -2.88 14.12
N PHE A 498 -6.24 -3.57 14.66
CA PHE A 498 -5.78 -4.88 14.19
C PHE A 498 -6.85 -5.98 14.38
N ILE A 499 -7.57 -5.98 15.52
CA ILE A 499 -8.70 -6.89 15.76
C ILE A 499 -9.83 -6.64 14.77
N ASN A 500 -10.20 -5.37 14.56
CA ASN A 500 -11.24 -5.00 13.59
C ASN A 500 -10.85 -5.42 12.17
N SER A 501 -9.56 -5.30 11.82
CA SER A 501 -9.01 -5.74 10.53
C SER A 501 -9.09 -7.26 10.35
N LEU A 502 -8.74 -8.04 11.38
CA LEU A 502 -8.90 -9.50 11.36
C LEU A 502 -10.37 -9.93 11.22
N HIS A 503 -11.29 -9.23 11.90
CA HIS A 503 -12.71 -9.48 11.78
C HIS A 503 -13.22 -9.18 10.36
N PHE A 504 -12.81 -8.05 9.80
CA PHE A 504 -13.16 -7.65 8.43
C PHE A 504 -12.62 -8.65 7.39
N ALA A 505 -11.33 -9.00 7.46
CA ALA A 505 -10.72 -9.96 6.54
C ALA A 505 -11.46 -11.32 6.53
N LEU A 506 -11.97 -11.76 7.69
CA LEU A 506 -12.67 -13.03 7.84
C LEU A 506 -14.15 -12.98 7.42
N LYS A 507 -14.87 -11.90 7.76
CA LYS A 507 -16.33 -11.82 7.61
C LYS A 507 -16.82 -10.88 6.51
N ASP A 508 -15.92 -10.12 5.90
CA ASP A 508 -16.23 -9.15 4.84
C ASP A 508 -17.19 -8.02 5.28
N ASP A 509 -17.22 -7.75 6.58
CA ASP A 509 -18.17 -6.83 7.22
C ASP A 509 -17.43 -6.04 8.30
N TYR A 510 -17.19 -4.75 8.02
CA TYR A 510 -16.40 -3.90 8.90
C TYR A 510 -17.25 -3.50 10.09
N LYS A 511 -16.88 -4.00 11.26
CA LYS A 511 -17.54 -3.71 12.53
C LYS A 511 -16.48 -3.33 13.54
N ASN A 512 -16.74 -2.29 14.32
CA ASN A 512 -15.92 -1.88 15.46
C ASN A 512 -16.13 -2.85 16.64
N VAL A 513 -15.74 -4.11 16.46
CA VAL A 513 -15.85 -5.19 17.46
C VAL A 513 -14.92 -4.93 18.65
N ALA A 514 -13.80 -4.24 18.40
CA ALA A 514 -12.95 -3.63 19.42
C ALA A 514 -13.08 -2.11 19.34
N ILE A 515 -13.89 -1.50 20.22
CA ILE A 515 -14.06 -0.03 20.29
C ILE A 515 -12.76 0.64 20.77
N GLU A 516 -12.29 1.63 20.04
CA GLU A 516 -11.15 2.47 20.39
C GLU A 516 -11.50 3.41 21.57
N ALA A 517 -10.52 3.78 22.38
CA ALA A 517 -10.73 4.57 23.61
C ALA A 517 -11.12 6.05 23.37
N GLY A 518 -11.62 6.41 22.17
CA GLY A 518 -11.94 7.78 21.78
C GLY A 518 -13.41 8.21 21.88
N ASN A 519 -14.37 7.27 21.94
CA ASN A 519 -15.80 7.62 21.84
C ASN A 519 -16.61 7.48 23.15
N ALA A 520 -15.95 7.43 24.30
CA ALA A 520 -16.64 7.48 25.59
C ALA A 520 -16.64 8.91 26.13
N ALA A 521 -17.71 9.65 25.85
CA ALA A 521 -18.03 10.86 26.60
C ALA A 521 -18.19 10.50 28.09
N GLY A 522 -17.27 10.97 28.93
CA GLY A 522 -17.30 10.78 30.38
C GLY A 522 -16.02 10.10 30.90
N GLY A 523 -15.26 10.84 31.71
CA GLY A 523 -14.14 10.29 32.46
C GLY A 523 -14.58 9.16 33.39
N GLY A 524 -13.72 8.14 33.50
CA GLY A 524 -13.83 7.08 34.50
C GLY A 524 -14.28 5.73 33.96
N GLN A 525 -13.30 4.82 33.84
CA GLN A 525 -13.43 3.37 33.59
C GLN A 525 -13.59 2.91 32.13
N THR A 526 -12.50 2.37 31.57
CA THR A 526 -12.53 1.39 30.48
C THR A 526 -13.43 0.23 30.91
N LYS A 527 -14.66 0.14 30.38
CA LYS A 527 -15.52 -1.05 30.56
C LYS A 527 -14.76 -2.27 30.01
N PHE A 528 -14.72 -3.33 30.81
CA PHE A 528 -14.09 -4.62 30.50
C PHE A 528 -14.62 -5.13 29.16
N ARG A 529 -13.74 -5.60 28.25
CA ARG A 529 -14.20 -6.27 27.02
C ARG A 529 -13.84 -7.74 27.08
N GLU A 530 -14.89 -8.53 26.98
CA GLU A 530 -14.91 -9.97 26.83
C GLU A 530 -14.05 -10.40 25.63
N THR A 531 -13.57 -11.64 25.66
CA THR A 531 -12.84 -12.26 24.56
C THR A 531 -13.57 -12.09 23.23
N VAL A 532 -12.90 -11.56 22.20
CA VAL A 532 -13.49 -11.36 20.87
C VAL A 532 -13.55 -12.71 20.16
N GLN A 533 -14.77 -13.22 19.95
CA GLN A 533 -14.99 -14.47 19.24
C GLN A 533 -15.01 -14.21 17.72
N LEU A 534 -13.95 -14.64 17.02
CA LEU A 534 -13.91 -14.60 15.55
C LEU A 534 -14.76 -15.73 14.96
N THR A 535 -14.64 -16.92 15.55
CA THR A 535 -15.45 -18.13 15.29
C THR A 535 -15.69 -18.88 16.60
N ASP A 536 -16.47 -19.96 16.57
CA ASP A 536 -16.72 -20.82 17.74
C ASP A 536 -15.44 -21.40 18.37
N HIS A 537 -14.34 -21.45 17.61
CA HIS A 537 -13.07 -22.07 18.02
C HIS A 537 -11.88 -21.11 18.02
N ILE A 538 -12.04 -19.87 17.56
CA ILE A 538 -10.97 -18.88 17.42
C ILE A 538 -11.33 -17.64 18.23
N HIS A 539 -10.60 -17.41 19.31
CA HIS A 539 -10.84 -16.31 20.23
C HIS A 539 -9.60 -15.41 20.32
N ILE A 540 -9.83 -14.09 20.22
CA ILE A 540 -8.81 -13.07 20.46
C ILE A 540 -9.00 -12.45 21.84
N VAL A 541 -7.90 -12.35 22.58
CA VAL A 541 -7.84 -11.76 23.91
C VAL A 541 -7.02 -10.48 23.85
N ASP A 542 -7.68 -9.33 23.94
CA ASP A 542 -7.03 -8.02 23.98
C ASP A 542 -6.63 -7.68 25.42
N ASN A 543 -5.34 -7.80 25.74
CA ASN A 543 -4.84 -7.34 27.02
C ASN A 543 -4.54 -5.84 26.92
N ARG A 544 -5.30 -5.04 27.68
CA ARG A 544 -5.26 -3.56 27.72
C ARG A 544 -3.85 -3.03 27.42
N GLY A 545 -3.78 -2.06 26.49
CA GLY A 545 -2.50 -1.46 26.10
C GLY A 545 -1.63 -1.12 27.30
N MET A 546 -0.39 -1.59 27.27
CA MET A 546 0.53 -1.44 28.38
C MET A 546 0.92 0.04 28.50
N LYS A 547 0.77 0.61 29.71
CA LYS A 547 1.25 1.96 30.04
C LYS A 547 2.70 1.96 30.53
N ASP A 548 3.17 0.79 30.92
CA ASP A 548 4.46 0.52 31.55
C ASP A 548 5.12 -0.61 30.74
N PHE A 549 6.41 -0.44 30.42
CA PHE A 549 7.25 -1.41 29.70
C PHE A 549 8.36 -1.93 30.64
N SER A 550 7.99 -2.24 31.88
CA SER A 550 8.89 -2.80 32.88
C SER A 550 8.88 -4.33 32.84
N SER A 551 9.99 -4.93 33.26
CA SER A 551 10.12 -6.37 33.51
C SER A 551 9.07 -6.90 34.50
N GLU A 552 8.66 -6.06 35.45
CA GLU A 552 7.63 -6.39 36.45
C GLU A 552 6.27 -6.68 35.80
N GLN A 553 5.91 -5.94 34.75
CA GLN A 553 4.69 -6.15 33.99
C GLN A 553 4.67 -7.53 33.30
N ILE A 554 5.83 -7.97 32.80
CA ILE A 554 5.96 -9.29 32.16
C ILE A 554 5.71 -10.40 33.18
N GLU A 555 6.34 -10.33 34.35
CA GLU A 555 6.29 -11.40 35.35
C GLU A 555 4.99 -11.42 36.16
N LYS A 556 4.44 -10.26 36.52
CA LYS A 556 3.23 -10.19 37.38
C LYS A 556 1.92 -10.21 36.61
N HIS A 557 1.92 -9.87 35.32
CA HIS A 557 0.69 -9.70 34.55
C HIS A 557 0.63 -10.54 33.27
N LEU A 558 1.68 -10.54 32.44
CA LEU A 558 1.64 -11.23 31.14
C LEU A 558 1.83 -12.74 31.27
N MET A 559 2.94 -13.17 31.88
CA MET A 559 3.27 -14.59 32.02
C MET A 559 2.23 -15.38 32.82
N PRO A 560 1.63 -14.86 33.92
CA PRO A 560 0.57 -15.58 34.62
C PRO A 560 -0.68 -15.85 33.76
N GLN A 561 -1.02 -14.97 32.82
CA GLN A 561 -2.12 -15.20 31.87
C GLN A 561 -1.73 -16.24 30.80
N ILE A 562 -0.49 -16.17 30.31
CA ILE A 562 0.07 -17.14 29.36
C ILE A 562 0.18 -18.53 29.99
N ARG A 563 0.43 -18.62 31.29
CA ARG A 563 0.51 -19.88 32.04
C ARG A 563 -0.86 -20.41 32.49
N GLY A 564 -1.92 -19.62 32.37
CA GLY A 564 -3.24 -19.95 32.92
C GLY A 564 -3.29 -19.93 34.45
N GLU A 565 -2.34 -19.25 35.09
CA GLU A 565 -2.27 -19.02 36.54
C GLU A 565 -3.20 -17.88 36.99
N ARG A 566 -3.61 -17.03 36.05
CA ARG A 566 -4.54 -15.91 36.24
C ARG A 566 -5.63 -15.96 35.17
N GLY A 567 -6.83 -15.50 35.52
CA GLY A 567 -7.94 -15.37 34.56
C GLY A 567 -7.67 -14.29 33.54
N LEU A 568 -8.31 -14.43 32.37
CA LEU A 568 -8.34 -13.41 31.34
C LEU A 568 -9.17 -12.18 31.78
N ASP A 569 -10.05 -12.33 32.77
CA ASP A 569 -10.68 -11.22 33.49
C ASP A 569 -9.85 -10.86 34.74
N PRO A 570 -9.37 -9.60 34.87
CA PRO A 570 -8.68 -9.11 36.07
C PRO A 570 -9.44 -9.30 37.39
N LYS A 571 -10.77 -9.42 37.35
CA LYS A 571 -11.66 -9.56 38.52
C LYS A 571 -11.88 -11.02 38.96
N GLU A 572 -11.61 -12.00 38.11
CA GLU A 572 -11.78 -13.41 38.45
C GLU A 572 -10.47 -14.08 38.84
N LYS A 573 -10.42 -14.63 40.06
CA LYS A 573 -9.37 -15.57 40.46
C LYS A 573 -9.71 -16.94 39.86
N VAL A 574 -8.92 -17.38 38.89
CA VAL A 574 -9.03 -18.72 38.31
C VAL A 574 -8.86 -19.79 39.39
N LYS A 575 -9.76 -20.79 39.43
CA LYS A 575 -9.49 -22.05 40.13
C LYS A 575 -8.36 -22.76 39.40
N LYS A 576 -7.31 -23.17 40.13
CA LYS A 576 -6.15 -23.92 39.59
C LYS A 576 -6.66 -25.04 38.66
N GLY A 577 -6.39 -24.93 37.37
CA GLY A 577 -6.76 -25.94 36.36
C GLY A 577 -8.02 -25.64 35.51
N THR A 578 -8.69 -24.49 35.68
CA THR A 578 -9.90 -24.13 34.89
C THR A 578 -9.82 -22.76 34.22
N GLY A 579 -8.64 -22.15 34.12
CA GLY A 579 -8.45 -20.83 33.51
C GLY A 579 -8.18 -20.93 32.02
N LYS A 580 -8.88 -20.11 31.21
CA LYS A 580 -8.59 -19.94 29.79
C LYS A 580 -7.14 -19.46 29.62
N GLN A 581 -6.28 -20.32 29.10
CA GLN A 581 -4.87 -20.03 28.86
C GLN A 581 -4.69 -19.33 27.51
N ILE A 582 -3.72 -18.42 27.40
CA ILE A 582 -3.29 -17.87 26.11
C ILE A 582 -2.38 -18.89 25.42
N HIS A 583 -2.82 -19.39 24.27
CA HIS A 583 -2.14 -20.44 23.51
C HIS A 583 -1.12 -19.86 22.53
N CYS A 584 -1.42 -18.70 21.94
CA CYS A 584 -0.53 -17.99 21.02
C CYS A 584 -0.37 -16.53 21.48
N PRO A 585 0.76 -16.15 22.10
CA PRO A 585 1.04 -14.77 22.45
C PRO A 585 1.56 -13.98 21.23
N VAL A 586 0.93 -12.85 20.94
CA VAL A 586 1.27 -11.93 19.85
C VAL A 586 1.55 -10.55 20.43
N PHE A 587 2.70 -9.98 20.12
CA PHE A 587 3.07 -8.62 20.45
C PHE A 587 2.77 -7.69 19.28
N VAL A 588 1.84 -6.77 19.46
CA VAL A 588 1.45 -5.75 18.49
C VAL A 588 2.22 -4.47 18.79
N CYS A 589 3.02 -4.01 17.84
CA CYS A 589 3.80 -2.79 17.98
C CYS A 589 3.67 -1.86 16.79
N ASN A 590 3.85 -0.57 17.05
CA ASN A 590 4.08 0.47 16.07
C ASN A 590 5.28 1.27 16.58
N LEU A 591 6.43 1.20 15.90
CA LEU A 591 7.67 1.83 16.39
C LEU A 591 7.66 3.35 16.26
N SER A 592 6.68 3.94 15.58
CA SER A 592 6.47 5.39 15.46
C SER A 592 5.69 6.00 16.65
N GLN A 593 5.58 5.27 17.77
CA GLN A 593 4.74 5.62 18.93
C GLN A 593 5.51 6.16 20.15
N PRO A 594 4.82 6.85 21.08
CA PRO A 594 5.46 7.66 22.13
C PRO A 594 6.26 6.89 23.18
N VAL A 595 6.24 5.56 23.20
CA VAL A 595 6.97 4.75 24.21
C VAL A 595 8.48 4.65 23.91
N GLY A 596 8.93 5.18 22.75
CA GLY A 596 10.33 5.18 22.36
C GLY A 596 10.79 3.82 21.80
N ARG A 597 11.58 3.89 20.71
CA ARG A 597 12.04 2.74 19.92
C ARG A 597 12.84 1.73 20.78
N ALA A 598 13.79 2.22 21.58
CA ALA A 598 14.67 1.38 22.41
C ALA A 598 13.94 0.64 23.55
N SER A 599 13.01 1.31 24.25
CA SER A 599 12.23 0.70 25.35
C SER A 599 11.31 -0.41 24.84
N THR A 600 10.71 -0.19 23.66
CA THR A 600 9.85 -1.19 23.01
C THR A 600 10.65 -2.41 22.59
N LEU A 601 11.83 -2.20 21.95
CA LEU A 601 12.70 -3.30 21.54
C LEU A 601 13.18 -4.13 22.73
N LYS A 602 13.69 -3.47 23.79
CA LYS A 602 14.12 -4.15 25.02
C LYS A 602 13.01 -5.00 25.66
N PHE A 603 11.78 -4.48 25.67
CA PHE A 603 10.62 -5.20 26.19
C PHE A 603 10.27 -6.42 25.32
N ILE A 604 10.30 -6.26 23.99
CA ILE A 604 10.07 -7.38 23.05
C ILE A 604 11.08 -8.49 23.32
N THR A 605 12.36 -8.15 23.50
CA THR A 605 13.43 -9.12 23.81
C THR A 605 13.13 -9.88 25.09
N GLU A 606 12.89 -9.16 26.19
CA GLU A 606 12.64 -9.80 27.49
C GLU A 606 11.35 -10.65 27.48
N PHE A 607 10.29 -10.14 26.83
CA PHE A 607 9.04 -10.87 26.72
C PHE A 607 9.19 -12.12 25.86
N SER A 608 9.87 -12.00 24.72
CA SER A 608 10.18 -13.13 23.82
C SER A 608 10.99 -14.20 24.55
N ASP A 609 12.00 -13.81 25.34
CA ASP A 609 12.81 -14.75 26.12
C ASP A 609 11.98 -15.52 27.16
N LYS A 610 11.07 -14.85 27.86
CA LYS A 610 10.18 -15.51 28.84
C LYS A 610 9.17 -16.43 28.15
N VAL A 611 8.64 -16.04 27.00
CA VAL A 611 7.73 -16.86 26.17
C VAL A 611 8.49 -18.08 25.63
N LYS A 612 9.72 -17.90 25.15
CA LYS A 612 10.61 -18.96 24.67
C LYS A 612 10.99 -19.92 25.79
N GLY A 613 11.29 -19.42 26.99
CA GLY A 613 11.50 -20.27 28.16
C GLY A 613 10.27 -21.08 28.55
N HIS A 614 9.06 -20.60 28.26
CA HIS A 614 7.81 -21.31 28.57
C HIS A 614 7.38 -22.30 27.47
N PHE A 615 7.35 -21.90 26.20
CA PHE A 615 6.83 -22.72 25.09
C PHE A 615 7.93 -23.32 24.20
N GLY A 616 9.20 -22.95 24.39
CA GLY A 616 10.31 -23.32 23.50
C GLY A 616 10.34 -22.52 22.20
N ARG A 617 9.56 -21.44 22.09
CA ARG A 617 9.38 -20.63 20.87
C ARG A 617 9.24 -19.15 21.17
N ASN A 618 9.69 -18.32 20.22
CA ASN A 618 9.59 -16.87 20.34
C ASN A 618 8.13 -16.39 20.22
N VAL A 619 7.89 -15.19 20.72
CA VAL A 619 6.60 -14.50 20.55
C VAL A 619 6.40 -14.12 19.08
N MET A 620 5.15 -14.11 18.62
CA MET A 620 4.83 -13.53 17.31
C MET A 620 4.77 -12.01 17.42
N VAL A 621 5.23 -11.28 16.42
CA VAL A 621 5.23 -9.82 16.39
C VAL A 621 4.41 -9.32 15.20
N ALA A 622 3.39 -8.52 15.46
CA ALA A 622 2.59 -7.84 14.45
C ALA A 622 2.95 -6.35 14.44
N VAL A 623 3.59 -5.89 13.36
CA VAL A 623 3.92 -4.47 13.17
C VAL A 623 2.77 -3.79 12.44
N THR A 624 2.09 -2.86 13.09
CA THR A 624 0.92 -2.16 12.50
C THR A 624 1.31 -0.79 11.92
N HIS A 625 0.43 -0.22 11.08
CA HIS A 625 0.61 1.08 10.41
C HIS A 625 1.71 1.13 9.33
N LYS A 626 1.84 0.07 8.52
CA LYS A 626 2.76 -0.04 7.38
C LYS A 626 2.82 1.21 6.48
N SER A 627 1.69 1.81 6.12
CA SER A 627 1.64 2.99 5.24
C SER A 627 2.19 4.30 5.84
N LYS A 628 2.33 4.39 7.17
CA LYS A 628 3.01 5.52 7.83
C LYS A 628 4.54 5.38 7.85
N LEU A 629 5.07 4.19 7.57
CA LEU A 629 6.50 3.90 7.49
C LEU A 629 7.06 4.13 6.08
N ASP A 630 6.20 4.09 5.06
CA ASP A 630 6.60 4.24 3.65
C ASP A 630 6.53 5.70 3.13
N GLY A 631 6.04 6.64 3.96
CA GLY A 631 5.75 8.04 3.58
C GLY A 631 6.77 9.09 4.02
N SER A 632 7.75 8.74 4.85
CA SER A 632 8.80 9.67 5.31
C SER A 632 10.10 9.42 4.56
N ALA A 633 10.23 10.02 3.38
CA ALA A 633 11.52 10.20 2.75
C ALA A 633 12.28 11.28 3.55
N GLU A 634 13.28 10.82 4.29
CA GLU A 634 14.35 11.51 5.03
C GLU A 634 14.27 11.39 6.57
N ALA A 635 15.21 10.56 7.08
CA ALA A 635 15.54 10.16 8.46
C ALA A 635 14.75 9.00 9.10
N ASP A 636 15.39 7.82 9.08
CA ASP A 636 15.24 6.65 9.97
C ASP A 636 13.87 5.94 9.97
N GLY A 637 13.79 4.76 9.34
CA GLY A 637 12.68 3.83 9.54
C GLY A 637 11.92 3.41 8.29
N SER A 638 12.61 2.93 7.25
CA SER A 638 11.93 2.08 6.26
C SER A 638 11.31 0.86 6.97
N LEU A 639 10.26 0.28 6.41
CA LEU A 639 9.63 -0.93 6.95
C LEU A 639 10.66 -2.06 7.18
N GLU A 640 11.64 -2.17 6.28
CA GLU A 640 12.74 -3.12 6.37
C GLU A 640 13.67 -2.84 7.55
N GLU A 641 13.91 -1.57 7.86
CA GLU A 641 14.73 -1.16 9.01
C GLU A 641 14.02 -1.46 10.34
N VAL A 642 12.70 -1.24 10.40
CA VAL A 642 11.87 -1.60 11.56
C VAL A 642 11.90 -3.10 11.81
N VAL A 643 11.71 -3.91 10.75
CA VAL A 643 11.78 -5.37 10.85
C VAL A 643 13.19 -5.82 11.26
N ARG A 644 14.23 -5.22 10.67
CA ARG A 644 15.63 -5.51 11.01
C ARG A 644 15.93 -5.24 12.48
N LEU A 645 15.48 -4.11 13.04
CA LEU A 645 15.69 -3.84 14.47
C LEU A 645 14.98 -4.82 15.39
N ILE A 646 13.77 -5.27 15.04
CA ILE A 646 13.07 -6.30 15.84
C ILE A 646 13.84 -7.63 15.80
N ILE A 647 14.53 -7.93 14.69
CA ILE A 647 15.39 -9.10 14.57
C ILE A 647 16.67 -8.93 15.40
N ASP A 648 17.40 -7.85 15.17
CA ASP A 648 18.74 -7.61 15.71
C ASP A 648 18.69 -7.27 17.22
N ASP A 649 17.81 -6.34 17.60
CA ASP A 649 17.73 -5.84 18.98
C ASP A 649 16.60 -6.52 19.78
N GLY A 650 15.49 -6.85 19.11
CA GLY A 650 14.33 -7.53 19.70
C GLY A 650 14.51 -9.04 19.89
N GLY A 651 15.51 -9.65 19.23
CA GLY A 651 15.81 -11.09 19.36
C GLY A 651 14.72 -12.02 18.80
N VAL A 652 13.84 -11.53 17.93
CA VAL A 652 12.74 -12.30 17.32
C VAL A 652 13.10 -12.67 15.88
N PRO A 653 12.98 -13.94 15.46
CA PRO A 653 13.31 -14.36 14.10
C PRO A 653 12.32 -13.78 13.09
N SER A 654 12.79 -13.52 11.87
CA SER A 654 12.00 -12.91 10.78
C SER A 654 10.70 -13.65 10.48
N ASN A 655 10.68 -14.97 10.59
CA ASN A 655 9.47 -15.80 10.36
C ASN A 655 8.37 -15.63 11.43
N SER A 656 8.67 -14.92 12.52
CA SER A 656 7.71 -14.61 13.59
C SER A 656 7.25 -13.16 13.55
N ILE A 657 7.69 -12.37 12.56
CA ILE A 657 7.35 -10.96 12.39
C ILE A 657 6.49 -10.81 11.13
N GLN A 658 5.33 -10.15 11.25
CA GLN A 658 4.51 -9.79 10.11
C GLN A 658 4.06 -8.34 10.19
N THR A 659 4.07 -7.65 9.05
CA THR A 659 3.71 -6.23 8.94
C THR A 659 2.32 -6.09 8.35
N PHE A 660 1.55 -5.15 8.87
CA PHE A 660 0.15 -4.96 8.50
C PHE A 660 -0.17 -3.49 8.27
N GLU A 661 -0.98 -3.27 7.26
CA GLU A 661 -1.78 -2.06 7.15
C GLU A 661 -3.18 -2.35 7.71
N ASN A 662 -3.64 -1.58 8.69
CA ASN A 662 -4.95 -1.81 9.30
C ASN A 662 -6.06 -1.28 8.38
N TYR A 663 -7.20 -1.97 8.36
CA TYR A 663 -8.46 -1.39 7.90
C TYR A 663 -8.99 -0.43 8.96
N THR A 664 -9.56 0.70 8.52
CA THR A 664 -10.18 1.69 9.42
C THR A 664 -11.61 1.97 8.99
N GLU A 665 -12.38 2.63 9.84
CA GLU A 665 -13.76 3.03 9.52
C GLU A 665 -13.83 3.90 8.26
N ASP A 666 -12.80 4.70 7.97
CA ASP A 666 -12.73 5.52 6.76
C ASP A 666 -12.09 4.80 5.56
N CYS A 667 -11.28 3.75 5.81
CA CYS A 667 -10.47 3.02 4.82
C CYS A 667 -10.63 1.49 4.95
N HIS A 668 -11.81 0.96 4.59
CA HIS A 668 -12.12 -0.48 4.56
C HIS A 668 -12.68 -0.96 3.21
N ALA A 669 -12.25 -0.36 2.10
CA ALA A 669 -12.55 -0.90 0.78
C ALA A 669 -12.01 -2.34 0.66
N HIS A 670 -12.78 -3.21 0.00
CA HIS A 670 -12.39 -4.61 -0.21
C HIS A 670 -11.04 -4.69 -0.93
N ASP A 671 -10.12 -5.43 -0.32
CA ASP A 671 -8.76 -5.66 -0.83
C ASP A 671 -8.42 -7.12 -0.50
N ALA A 672 -8.42 -7.96 -1.55
CA ALA A 672 -8.26 -9.39 -1.41
C ALA A 672 -6.87 -9.75 -0.89
N MET A 673 -5.83 -9.10 -1.40
CA MET A 673 -4.43 -9.33 -1.02
C MET A 673 -4.19 -8.98 0.44
N LYS A 674 -4.64 -7.81 0.87
CA LYS A 674 -4.55 -7.38 2.27
C LYS A 674 -5.33 -8.34 3.19
N SER A 675 -6.53 -8.77 2.81
CA SER A 675 -7.29 -9.75 3.57
C SER A 675 -6.58 -11.11 3.66
N ILE A 676 -5.96 -11.58 2.57
CA ILE A 676 -5.17 -12.83 2.55
C ILE A 676 -4.00 -12.77 3.54
N GLU A 677 -3.28 -11.64 3.64
CA GLU A 677 -2.19 -11.46 4.61
C GLU A 677 -2.65 -11.66 6.06
N TYR A 678 -3.81 -11.09 6.44
CA TYR A 678 -4.42 -11.26 7.76
C TYR A 678 -4.83 -12.71 8.02
N LEU A 679 -5.46 -13.37 7.05
CA LEU A 679 -5.92 -14.75 7.22
C LEU A 679 -4.75 -15.76 7.29
N LYS A 680 -3.67 -15.53 6.53
CA LYS A 680 -2.42 -16.32 6.61
C LYS A 680 -1.75 -16.16 7.97
N PHE A 681 -1.70 -14.94 8.51
CA PHE A 681 -1.21 -14.71 9.87
C PHE A 681 -2.03 -15.46 10.90
N LEU A 682 -3.37 -15.37 10.79
CA LEU A 682 -4.28 -16.06 11.70
C LEU A 682 -4.08 -17.57 11.66
N CYS A 683 -3.91 -18.17 10.46
CA CYS A 683 -3.57 -19.58 10.32
C CYS A 683 -2.29 -19.94 11.08
N THR A 684 -1.24 -19.13 10.93
CA THR A 684 0.04 -19.32 11.63
C THR A 684 -0.13 -19.26 13.16
N CYS A 685 -0.93 -18.32 13.68
CA CYS A 685 -1.24 -18.24 15.10
C CYS A 685 -1.92 -19.51 15.64
N LEU A 686 -2.86 -20.08 14.86
CA LEU A 686 -3.58 -21.30 15.23
C LEU A 686 -2.64 -22.51 15.29
N GLU A 687 -1.78 -22.67 14.28
CA GLU A 687 -0.77 -23.73 14.24
C GLU A 687 0.19 -23.63 15.42
N ILE A 688 0.69 -22.43 15.72
CA ILE A 688 1.56 -22.19 16.88
C ILE A 688 0.83 -22.51 18.19
N GLY A 689 -0.42 -22.05 18.33
CA GLY A 689 -1.25 -22.30 19.51
C GLY A 689 -1.41 -23.80 19.79
N GLU A 690 -1.74 -24.59 18.78
CA GLU A 690 -1.88 -26.05 18.93
C GLU A 690 -0.58 -26.73 19.33
N ILE A 691 0.53 -26.32 18.72
CA ILE A 691 1.84 -26.90 19.06
C ILE A 691 2.25 -26.55 20.50
N ASN A 692 1.98 -25.32 20.95
CA ASN A 692 2.25 -24.89 22.32
C ASN A 692 1.45 -25.71 23.33
N ILE A 693 0.18 -26.00 23.04
CA ILE A 693 -0.66 -26.91 23.86
C ILE A 693 -0.03 -28.31 23.91
N LYS A 694 0.40 -28.85 22.77
CA LYS A 694 1.00 -30.18 22.68
C LYS A 694 2.32 -30.28 23.45
N ALA A 695 3.19 -29.26 23.38
CA ALA A 695 4.44 -29.20 24.11
C ALA A 695 4.21 -29.29 25.63
N LYS A 696 3.23 -28.53 26.15
CA LYS A 696 2.87 -28.55 27.58
C LYS A 696 2.28 -29.89 28.03
N LYS A 697 1.49 -30.55 27.18
CA LYS A 697 1.00 -31.91 27.49
C LYS A 697 2.11 -32.95 27.56
N LYS A 698 3.18 -32.82 26.77
CA LYS A 698 4.36 -33.71 26.85
C LYS A 698 5.17 -33.49 28.13
N GLU A 699 5.39 -32.24 28.54
CA GLU A 699 6.06 -31.92 29.80
C GLU A 699 5.32 -32.49 31.02
N LYS A 700 3.98 -32.40 31.05
CA LYS A 700 3.15 -32.97 32.13
C LYS A 700 3.09 -34.50 32.16
N LYS A 701 3.48 -35.21 31.08
CA LYS A 701 3.53 -36.68 31.03
C LYS A 701 4.89 -37.26 31.41
N ASN A 702 5.93 -36.44 31.44
CA ASN A 702 7.30 -36.82 31.78
C ASN A 702 7.66 -36.54 33.26
N PHE A 703 6.72 -35.95 34.00
CA PHE A 703 6.67 -35.89 35.46
C PHE A 703 5.53 -36.80 35.92
#